data_AF-A0A069DFX8-F1
#
_entry.id   AF-A0A069DFX8-F1
#
_cell.length_a   1.000
_cell.length_b   1.000
_cell.length_c   1.000
_cell.angle_alpha   90.00
_cell.angle_beta   90.00
_cell.angle_gamma   90.00
#
_symmetry.space_group_name_H-M   'P 1'
#
loop_
_entity.id
_entity.type
_entity.pdbx_description
1 polymer ?
#
loop_
_entity_poly.entity_id
_entity_poly.type
_entity_poly.pdbx_seq_one_letter_code
_entity_poly.pdbx_strand_id
1 'polypeptide(L)'
;MGKKVRGTVTGLLSISMALGTVGSVSAATTGTNDIQGHWAQSQLQHWMNEGHLTGYADGSVKPNKSISRAEFVSLVNRIFGYSEQASLSFDDLSPSNWAYTDIASAVQAGYVQGYENNTFRPGADVTRQEAAAMISKLLNVKSDNYDALNQYTDQDTIAGWGKASVASVVEHEVMEGYPNGTFAPLRSLTRAEAVVLIENALASKIELNTVTYDLAGTYGSEEETTVIEGNVIINVPDVTLVNTEIKGGLLFAEGIGAGDVTIQNVKVHGTTNVEGGGENSIHFVDSVLLNVVVNKKDGTVRIVAEGTTTAENVIVQSSVKVEEHNVTGAGFTDVELSEILPAGSQVALNGTFDDVGLYAASVSVGLDGGFIESFQVDKAAVNSQITVSNNAQIAQLVLDAITKLLGSGTISKATVNEGAKGSSFQTKPLQIDGSQKDNVVLPATPPASSGGGTSSGGSNGGGSGGDTSPGDGGTNPDIPDGQTDEEKVADAIEAIEGLNLEWDTDVETTVVKVNEAISSLGLTGVTVIVAQGTEASEGNVVVTVSSGAITQTIEIVDSSVAKVSSLIEFEEALLNTNKSTIKLVDSFTTDKKIVVSRAVTIDGQNHQIELTGNDEAWNSNYVLQVYDTTGVIIKDVKLTGGDAGLLVNGSSVELKGTIDVSDNFFGGIESSKGKGLVSNPQLNVSSATLVNTTEAFGQPTLWEDKITGTISTSGQFTLITLKDQPQYYLKEENAEDPATIAEVSTADDFSAALDNASIIKIRLKSDIETDERFVVSRAVTIDGQNHQIELIGNDELWDSNYVLQVYNTTGVTIQDVKLTGGDAGLLVNGSSVELKGSIDVSGNVFGGIESSQGVNVPNTPQLNVSTAKLINSSEAFGKPTLWEDQITDTILTGEDQFTLITLKNQPQYYLEVKNTEDPATITEVSTADDFRAALGDDSIVKIRLASDIATDKRFVVSRAVTIDGQNHTIELTGNDVLWDSNYVLQVYNTTGVTIQDVKLTRGDAGLLVNGSSVELKGTIDVSGNFFGGIESSQGVNVPNTPQLNVSSATFVNTTETYHQPTVWEDEITGTIQTGETQLFSTTKEAQVHYYINSSNTIAPESDVSNNENIEAITEPETAPESEIVIDPESDPQTGAESDVQSDVDTSSEEASETDSASTENNAELKPE
;
A
#
# COMPACT_ATOMS: atom_id res chain seq x y z
N MET A 1 -43.07 -49.86 12.06
CA MET A 1 -43.48 -50.64 13.25
C MET A 1 -42.21 -50.96 14.04
N GLY A 2 -41.87 -50.31 15.16
CA GLY A 2 -42.49 -49.17 15.86
C GLY A 2 -41.75 -48.86 17.18
N LYS A 3 -42.28 -47.87 17.93
CA LYS A 3 -41.76 -47.26 19.19
C LYS A 3 -40.64 -46.22 18.97
N LYS A 4 -40.65 -45.00 19.53
CA LYS A 4 -41.27 -44.31 20.70
C LYS A 4 -40.31 -44.04 21.87
N VAL A 5 -40.15 -42.74 22.13
CA VAL A 5 -40.22 -42.05 23.45
C VAL A 5 -38.94 -41.94 24.29
N ARG A 6 -38.47 -40.68 24.35
CA ARG A 6 -38.03 -39.87 25.51
C ARG A 6 -37.36 -40.58 26.72
N GLY A 7 -36.26 -39.97 27.19
CA GLY A 7 -36.33 -39.30 28.49
C GLY A 7 -35.22 -39.55 29.51
N THR A 8 -34.40 -38.52 29.73
CA THR A 8 -34.06 -37.92 31.03
C THR A 8 -33.42 -38.75 32.18
N VAL A 9 -32.15 -38.41 32.45
CA VAL A 9 -31.53 -38.02 33.74
C VAL A 9 -31.40 -39.04 34.91
N THR A 10 -30.23 -38.92 35.57
CA THR A 10 -29.87 -39.15 36.99
C THR A 10 -29.07 -40.41 37.31
N GLY A 11 -27.89 -40.21 37.92
CA GLY A 11 -26.98 -41.28 38.37
C GLY A 11 -26.99 -41.50 39.90
N LEU A 12 -26.01 -42.27 40.37
CA LEU A 12 -25.65 -42.51 41.78
C LEU A 12 -24.14 -42.85 41.82
N LEU A 13 -23.28 -42.54 42.80
CA LEU A 13 -23.15 -41.57 43.90
C LEU A 13 -22.19 -42.23 44.93
N SER A 14 -20.99 -41.68 45.15
CA SER A 14 -20.11 -41.94 46.31
C SER A 14 -19.11 -40.78 46.46
N ILE A 15 -19.45 -39.66 47.11
CA ILE A 15 -19.15 -39.37 48.53
C ILE A 15 -17.67 -39.54 48.91
N SER A 16 -16.95 -38.42 49.07
CA SER A 16 -16.31 -38.01 50.33
C SER A 16 -15.86 -36.54 50.28
N MET A 17 -16.27 -35.74 51.26
CA MET A 17 -15.87 -34.33 51.40
C MET A 17 -14.52 -34.19 52.13
N ALA A 18 -13.69 -33.25 51.67
CA ALA A 18 -12.81 -32.48 52.53
C ALA A 18 -12.73 -31.04 51.99
N LEU A 19 -13.08 -30.05 52.80
CA LEU A 19 -13.00 -28.63 52.41
C LEU A 19 -11.52 -28.21 52.37
N GLY A 20 -11.02 -27.92 51.18
CA GLY A 20 -9.89 -27.03 50.93
C GLY A 20 -10.36 -25.91 50.02
N THR A 21 -10.08 -24.67 50.37
CA THR A 21 -10.45 -23.49 49.56
C THR A 21 -9.61 -23.44 48.28
N VAL A 22 -10.08 -24.10 47.22
CA VAL A 22 -9.68 -23.74 45.86
C VAL A 22 -10.35 -22.43 45.51
N GLY A 23 -9.57 -21.36 45.43
CA GLY A 23 -10.01 -20.16 44.74
C GLY A 23 -10.30 -20.50 43.28
N SER A 24 -11.28 -19.83 42.68
CA SER A 24 -11.53 -19.92 41.25
C SER A 24 -10.26 -19.52 40.51
N VAL A 25 -9.53 -20.48 39.96
CA VAL A 25 -8.57 -20.20 38.90
C VAL A 25 -9.42 -19.91 37.67
N SER A 26 -9.69 -18.62 37.43
CA SER A 26 -10.04 -18.18 36.09
C SER A 26 -8.94 -18.69 35.17
N ALA A 27 -9.30 -19.45 34.14
CA ALA A 27 -8.40 -19.68 33.02
C ALA A 27 -8.21 -18.33 32.34
N ALA A 28 -7.15 -17.62 32.71
CA ALA A 28 -6.81 -16.34 32.13
C ALA A 28 -6.30 -16.60 30.71
N THR A 29 -7.02 -16.05 29.72
CA THR A 29 -6.63 -15.98 28.31
C THR A 29 -5.46 -15.00 28.16
N THR A 30 -4.28 -15.41 28.61
CA THR A 30 -3.06 -14.58 28.68
C THR A 30 -1.91 -15.22 27.90
N GLY A 31 -2.19 -15.62 26.64
CA GLY A 31 -1.23 -16.26 25.74
C GLY A 31 -0.87 -15.47 24.49
N THR A 32 -1.44 -14.27 24.30
CA THR A 32 -1.41 -13.53 23.02
C THR A 32 -0.65 -12.20 23.06
N ASN A 33 -0.36 -11.66 24.26
CA ASN A 33 0.24 -10.32 24.40
C ASN A 33 1.65 -10.18 23.81
N ASP A 34 2.42 -11.26 23.62
CA ASP A 34 3.79 -11.20 23.09
C ASP A 34 3.92 -11.58 21.61
N ILE A 35 2.79 -11.83 20.94
CA ILE A 35 2.69 -11.92 19.47
C ILE A 35 1.91 -10.76 18.86
N GLN A 36 1.25 -9.92 19.67
CA GLN A 36 0.50 -8.76 19.18
C GLN A 36 1.44 -7.74 18.49
N GLY A 37 1.16 -7.40 17.24
CA GLY A 37 2.01 -6.53 16.41
C GLY A 37 3.29 -7.20 15.89
N HIS A 38 3.43 -8.51 16.03
CA HIS A 38 4.58 -9.26 15.49
C HIS A 38 4.30 -9.67 14.04
N TRP A 39 5.30 -9.58 13.14
CA TRP A 39 5.14 -9.92 11.72
C TRP A 39 4.57 -11.33 11.45
N ALA A 40 4.93 -12.30 12.30
CA ALA A 40 4.41 -13.68 12.26
C ALA A 40 3.15 -13.93 13.11
N GLN A 41 2.42 -12.90 13.54
CA GLN A 41 1.29 -13.04 14.47
C GLN A 41 0.23 -14.02 13.93
N SER A 42 -0.10 -13.91 12.64
CA SER A 42 -1.14 -14.74 12.01
C SER A 42 -0.78 -16.23 12.06
N GLN A 43 0.41 -16.61 11.57
CA GLN A 43 0.89 -18.00 11.54
C GLN A 43 1.04 -18.57 12.95
N LEU A 44 1.57 -17.77 13.90
CA LEU A 44 1.69 -18.18 15.30
C LEU A 44 0.33 -18.41 15.96
N GLN A 45 -0.65 -17.53 15.71
CA GLN A 45 -2.00 -17.64 16.26
C GLN A 45 -2.77 -18.81 15.62
N HIS A 46 -2.66 -19.01 14.31
CA HIS A 46 -3.22 -20.14 13.57
C HIS A 46 -2.72 -21.47 14.16
N TRP A 47 -1.40 -21.65 14.25
CA TRP A 47 -0.82 -22.87 14.85
C TRP A 47 -1.21 -23.04 16.34
N MET A 48 -1.43 -21.96 17.09
CA MET A 48 -1.92 -22.05 18.47
C MET A 48 -3.38 -22.52 18.53
N ASN A 49 -4.23 -22.04 17.62
CA ASN A 49 -5.63 -22.43 17.53
C ASN A 49 -5.77 -23.93 17.17
N GLU A 50 -4.93 -24.42 16.26
CA GLU A 50 -4.86 -25.85 15.89
C GLU A 50 -4.12 -26.73 16.92
N GLY A 51 -3.59 -26.15 18.00
CA GLY A 51 -2.78 -26.85 18.99
C GLY A 51 -1.43 -27.35 18.46
N HIS A 52 -1.04 -26.93 17.25
CA HIS A 52 0.23 -27.24 16.61
C HIS A 52 1.40 -26.52 17.30
N LEU A 53 1.18 -25.28 17.76
CA LEU A 53 2.10 -24.54 18.62
C LEU A 53 1.56 -24.47 20.05
N THR A 54 2.46 -24.58 21.03
CA THR A 54 2.15 -24.34 22.44
C THR A 54 3.11 -23.28 22.98
N GLY A 55 2.58 -22.35 23.78
CA GLY A 55 3.39 -21.39 24.53
C GLY A 55 4.27 -22.06 25.58
N TYR A 56 5.20 -21.30 26.15
CA TYR A 56 6.02 -21.72 27.28
C TYR A 56 5.19 -21.79 28.57
N ALA A 57 5.75 -22.38 29.62
CA ALA A 57 5.07 -22.59 30.91
C ALA A 57 4.68 -21.28 31.65
N ASP A 58 5.16 -20.12 31.18
CA ASP A 58 4.80 -18.78 31.65
C ASP A 58 3.65 -18.15 30.83
N GLY A 59 3.10 -18.87 29.85
CA GLY A 59 1.99 -18.44 28.97
C GLY A 59 2.43 -17.82 27.65
N SER A 60 3.68 -17.35 27.55
CA SER A 60 4.16 -16.59 26.39
C SER A 60 4.60 -17.46 25.20
N VAL A 61 4.54 -16.91 23.98
CA VAL A 61 4.96 -17.61 22.75
C VAL A 61 6.47 -17.48 22.50
N LYS A 62 7.03 -16.32 22.84
CA LYS A 62 8.41 -15.85 22.62
C LYS A 62 8.84 -15.94 21.14
N PRO A 63 8.17 -15.23 20.23
CA PRO A 63 8.39 -15.36 18.79
C PRO A 63 9.84 -15.09 18.38
N ASN A 64 10.47 -14.05 18.95
CA ASN A 64 11.86 -13.64 18.67
C ASN A 64 12.94 -14.46 19.40
N LYS A 65 12.58 -15.43 20.26
CA LYS A 65 13.56 -16.31 20.91
C LYS A 65 14.09 -17.32 19.90
N SER A 66 15.40 -17.57 19.91
CA SER A 66 15.98 -18.70 19.18
C SER A 66 15.29 -20.03 19.52
N ILE A 67 15.11 -20.88 18.50
CA ILE A 67 14.60 -22.24 18.67
C ILE A 67 15.76 -23.23 18.74
N SER A 68 15.71 -24.16 19.70
CA SER A 68 16.67 -25.25 19.77
C SER A 68 16.41 -26.31 18.70
N ARG A 69 17.45 -27.06 18.32
CA ARG A 69 17.37 -28.19 17.38
C ARG A 69 16.34 -29.24 17.80
N ALA A 70 16.16 -29.46 19.10
CA ALA A 70 15.11 -30.33 19.63
C ALA A 70 13.70 -29.74 19.43
N GLU A 71 13.48 -28.48 19.82
CA GLU A 71 12.19 -27.80 19.63
C GLU A 71 11.77 -27.74 18.15
N PHE A 72 12.71 -27.45 17.24
CA PHE A 72 12.47 -27.43 15.80
C PHE A 72 12.00 -28.79 15.27
N VAL A 73 12.70 -29.87 15.63
CA VAL A 73 12.35 -31.24 15.23
C VAL A 73 11.00 -31.69 15.79
N SER A 74 10.66 -31.34 17.04
CA SER A 74 9.35 -31.63 17.61
C SER A 74 8.20 -30.92 16.88
N LEU A 75 8.44 -29.71 16.34
CA LEU A 75 7.45 -29.02 15.49
C LEU A 75 7.32 -29.70 14.12
N VAL A 76 8.44 -30.00 13.43
CA VAL A 76 8.42 -30.70 12.14
C VAL A 76 7.69 -32.05 12.24
N ASN A 77 7.99 -32.87 13.25
CA ASN A 77 7.29 -34.16 13.43
C ASN A 77 5.78 -34.00 13.65
N ARG A 78 5.35 -32.93 14.33
CA ARG A 78 3.94 -32.68 14.62
C ARG A 78 3.17 -32.31 13.35
N ILE A 79 3.72 -31.40 12.55
CA ILE A 79 3.12 -30.95 11.29
C ILE A 79 3.12 -32.07 10.24
N PHE A 80 4.24 -32.80 10.10
CA PHE A 80 4.39 -33.84 9.08
C PHE A 80 4.03 -35.27 9.55
N GLY A 81 3.45 -35.42 10.75
CA GLY A 81 2.91 -36.69 11.26
C GLY A 81 3.92 -37.79 11.63
N TYR A 82 5.22 -37.50 11.69
CA TYR A 82 6.26 -38.51 11.92
C TYR A 82 6.28 -39.07 13.35
N SER A 83 5.99 -40.36 13.48
CA SER A 83 5.86 -41.06 14.78
C SER A 83 6.60 -42.39 14.89
N GLU A 84 7.08 -42.98 13.79
CA GLU A 84 7.92 -44.18 13.80
C GLU A 84 9.33 -43.87 14.32
N GLN A 85 9.92 -44.71 15.17
CA GLN A 85 11.17 -44.37 15.88
C GLN A 85 12.35 -45.27 15.48
N ALA A 86 13.51 -44.64 15.20
CA ALA A 86 14.79 -45.33 15.03
C ALA A 86 15.47 -45.61 16.38
N SER A 87 16.36 -46.61 16.41
CA SER A 87 17.25 -46.81 17.55
C SER A 87 18.41 -45.81 17.52
N LEU A 88 18.42 -44.86 18.46
CA LEU A 88 19.46 -43.82 18.52
C LEU A 88 20.70 -44.26 19.32
N SER A 89 21.85 -43.66 19.00
CA SER A 89 23.13 -43.91 19.69
C SER A 89 24.03 -42.66 19.70
N PHE A 90 23.46 -41.46 19.90
CA PHE A 90 24.22 -40.22 20.06
C PHE A 90 24.77 -40.08 21.48
N ASP A 91 26.02 -39.62 21.61
CA ASP A 91 26.75 -39.55 22.88
C ASP A 91 26.15 -38.54 23.88
N ASP A 92 25.39 -37.55 23.39
CA ASP A 92 24.79 -36.46 24.16
C ASP A 92 23.27 -36.60 24.37
N LEU A 93 22.67 -37.72 23.96
CA LEU A 93 21.21 -37.93 24.00
C LEU A 93 20.80 -39.19 24.78
N SER A 94 20.47 -39.01 26.06
CA SER A 94 19.88 -40.05 26.91
C SER A 94 18.46 -40.43 26.44
N PRO A 95 18.05 -41.72 26.52
CA PRO A 95 16.64 -42.15 26.40
C PRO A 95 15.65 -41.50 27.37
N SER A 96 16.16 -40.81 28.41
CA SER A 96 15.35 -40.03 29.36
C SER A 96 15.21 -38.54 28.99
N ASN A 97 15.75 -38.10 27.84
CA ASN A 97 15.58 -36.73 27.35
C ASN A 97 14.17 -36.57 26.79
N TRP A 98 13.51 -35.42 27.06
CA TRP A 98 12.16 -35.13 26.60
C TRP A 98 12.03 -35.20 25.06
N ALA A 99 13.09 -34.82 24.33
CA ALA A 99 13.12 -34.81 22.87
C ALA A 99 13.58 -36.16 22.26
N TYR A 100 13.86 -37.19 23.06
CA TYR A 100 14.44 -38.45 22.55
C TYR A 100 13.53 -39.09 21.50
N THR A 101 12.22 -39.12 21.73
CA THR A 101 11.24 -39.70 20.81
C THR A 101 11.13 -38.91 19.51
N ASP A 102 11.12 -37.57 19.59
CA ASP A 102 11.05 -36.72 18.41
C ASP A 102 12.31 -36.82 17.55
N ILE A 103 13.48 -36.84 18.18
CA ILE A 103 14.75 -37.04 17.47
C ILE A 103 14.81 -38.46 16.87
N ALA A 104 14.24 -39.47 17.54
CA ALA A 104 14.15 -40.83 17.01
C ALA A 104 13.24 -40.91 15.79
N SER A 105 12.13 -40.15 15.79
CA SER A 105 11.25 -40.01 14.62
C SER A 105 11.91 -39.27 13.47
N ALA A 106 12.65 -38.21 13.74
CA ALA A 106 13.32 -37.41 12.71
C ALA A 106 14.47 -38.16 12.02
N VAL A 107 15.18 -39.00 12.76
CA VAL A 107 16.21 -39.90 12.20
C VAL A 107 15.57 -41.04 11.41
N GLN A 108 14.45 -41.60 11.86
CA GLN A 108 13.69 -42.63 11.11
C GLN A 108 13.12 -42.07 9.80
N ALA A 109 12.57 -40.87 9.83
CA ALA A 109 12.07 -40.13 8.66
C ALA A 109 13.21 -39.60 7.75
N GLY A 110 14.48 -39.75 8.14
CA GLY A 110 15.65 -39.46 7.32
C GLY A 110 16.00 -37.98 7.13
N TYR A 111 15.17 -37.05 7.59
CA TYR A 111 15.40 -35.61 7.39
C TYR A 111 16.46 -35.00 8.34
N VAL A 112 16.84 -35.71 9.41
CA VAL A 112 17.95 -35.29 10.30
C VAL A 112 19.00 -36.39 10.49
N GLN A 113 20.25 -35.97 10.60
CA GLN A 113 21.38 -36.80 11.03
C GLN A 113 22.14 -36.11 12.17
N GLY A 114 22.88 -36.90 12.96
CA GLY A 114 23.85 -36.35 13.92
C GLY A 114 25.08 -35.73 13.24
N TYR A 115 25.84 -34.98 14.02
CA TYR A 115 27.15 -34.44 13.64
C TYR A 115 28.21 -35.55 13.59
N GLU A 116 29.31 -35.30 12.86
CA GLU A 116 30.42 -36.25 12.67
C GLU A 116 31.03 -36.80 13.96
N ASN A 117 30.93 -36.04 15.07
CA ASN A 117 31.41 -36.42 16.39
C ASN A 117 30.40 -37.26 17.21
N ASN A 118 29.44 -37.91 16.55
CA ASN A 118 28.39 -38.73 17.16
C ASN A 118 27.47 -38.00 18.16
N THR A 119 27.23 -36.70 17.96
CA THR A 119 26.32 -35.88 18.79
C THR A 119 25.13 -35.36 18.01
N PHE A 120 24.01 -35.05 18.67
CA PHE A 120 22.83 -34.40 18.07
C PHE A 120 22.72 -32.91 18.44
N ARG A 121 23.22 -32.53 19.62
CA ARG A 121 23.15 -31.20 20.23
C ARG A 121 21.72 -30.69 20.43
N PRO A 122 20.87 -31.41 21.19
CA PRO A 122 19.43 -31.11 21.27
C PRO A 122 19.12 -29.71 21.82
N GLY A 123 19.93 -29.20 22.74
CA GLY A 123 19.78 -27.87 23.35
C GLY A 123 20.58 -26.75 22.68
N ALA A 124 21.21 -26.99 21.53
CA ALA A 124 21.81 -25.93 20.74
C ALA A 124 20.75 -25.28 19.84
N ASP A 125 20.85 -23.97 19.63
CA ASP A 125 20.04 -23.25 18.65
C ASP A 125 20.28 -23.82 17.24
N VAL A 126 19.23 -23.92 16.42
CA VAL A 126 19.37 -24.30 15.00
C VAL A 126 19.75 -23.07 14.18
N THR A 127 20.80 -23.16 13.36
CA THR A 127 21.17 -22.08 12.42
C THR A 127 20.32 -22.14 11.15
N ARG A 128 20.17 -21.02 10.45
CA ARG A 128 19.42 -20.95 9.19
C ARG A 128 19.86 -21.99 8.16
N GLN A 129 21.19 -22.18 7.96
CA GLN A 129 21.69 -23.21 7.03
C GLN A 129 21.46 -24.66 7.53
N GLU A 130 21.41 -24.89 8.85
CA GLU A 130 21.08 -26.21 9.40
C GLU A 130 19.59 -26.53 9.22
N ALA A 131 18.71 -25.54 9.43
CA ALA A 131 17.28 -25.67 9.19
C ALA A 131 17.01 -25.93 7.70
N ALA A 132 17.62 -25.14 6.80
CA ALA A 132 17.57 -25.37 5.35
C ALA A 132 17.99 -26.80 4.95
N ALA A 133 19.05 -27.35 5.57
CA ALA A 133 19.50 -28.72 5.31
C ALA A 133 18.58 -29.82 5.86
N MET A 134 17.84 -29.56 6.94
CA MET A 134 16.80 -30.48 7.42
C MET A 134 15.57 -30.43 6.50
N ILE A 135 15.15 -29.24 6.10
CA ILE A 135 13.97 -29.02 5.26
C ILE A 135 14.21 -29.53 3.82
N SER A 136 15.35 -29.25 3.19
CA SER A 136 15.72 -29.81 1.89
C SER A 136 15.64 -31.35 1.87
N LYS A 137 16.05 -32.03 2.95
CA LYS A 137 15.91 -33.49 3.08
C LYS A 137 14.48 -33.94 3.34
N LEU A 138 13.73 -33.22 4.16
CA LEU A 138 12.31 -33.47 4.46
C LEU A 138 11.43 -33.45 3.19
N LEU A 139 11.73 -32.51 2.30
CA LEU A 139 11.09 -32.35 0.99
C LEU A 139 11.69 -33.25 -0.10
N ASN A 140 12.81 -33.93 0.19
CA ASN A 140 13.61 -34.71 -0.76
C ASN A 140 14.03 -33.88 -2.01
N VAL A 141 14.27 -32.58 -1.81
CA VAL A 141 14.75 -31.65 -2.85
C VAL A 141 16.23 -31.35 -2.68
N LYS A 142 16.91 -31.18 -3.81
CA LYS A 142 18.33 -30.84 -3.87
C LYS A 142 18.60 -30.10 -5.18
N SER A 143 19.17 -28.90 -5.09
CA SER A 143 19.68 -28.23 -6.29
C SER A 143 21.09 -28.73 -6.64
N ASP A 144 21.35 -28.74 -7.94
CA ASP A 144 22.67 -28.88 -8.55
C ASP A 144 23.14 -27.55 -9.19
N ASN A 145 22.31 -26.50 -9.12
CA ASN A 145 22.66 -25.12 -9.47
C ASN A 145 22.69 -24.27 -8.18
N TYR A 146 23.51 -23.22 -8.15
CA TYR A 146 23.59 -22.28 -7.03
C TYR A 146 23.27 -20.84 -7.46
N ASP A 147 22.79 -20.61 -8.68
CA ASP A 147 22.46 -19.27 -9.19
C ASP A 147 21.45 -18.52 -8.31
N ALA A 148 20.51 -19.23 -7.68
CA ALA A 148 19.55 -18.68 -6.72
C ALA A 148 20.21 -18.08 -5.46
N LEU A 149 21.50 -18.33 -5.22
CA LEU A 149 22.28 -17.73 -4.14
C LEU A 149 22.97 -16.42 -4.55
N ASN A 150 23.05 -16.10 -5.85
CA ASN A 150 23.74 -14.91 -6.34
C ASN A 150 23.10 -13.58 -5.90
N GLN A 151 21.83 -13.62 -5.49
CA GLN A 151 21.12 -12.49 -4.88
C GLN A 151 21.56 -12.17 -3.44
N TYR A 152 22.30 -13.07 -2.78
CA TYR A 152 22.74 -12.87 -1.39
C TYR A 152 24.21 -12.47 -1.31
N THR A 153 24.46 -11.28 -0.74
CA THR A 153 25.80 -10.70 -0.54
C THR A 153 26.71 -11.55 0.34
N ASP A 154 26.14 -12.38 1.22
CA ASP A 154 26.84 -13.26 2.15
C ASP A 154 26.86 -14.74 1.70
N GLN A 155 26.55 -15.05 0.44
CA GLN A 155 26.48 -16.43 -0.07
C GLN A 155 27.76 -17.27 0.14
N ASP A 156 28.92 -16.62 0.24
CA ASP A 156 30.20 -17.28 0.51
C ASP A 156 30.44 -17.63 1.98
N THR A 157 29.59 -17.14 2.88
CA THR A 157 29.56 -17.57 4.29
C THR A 157 28.77 -18.87 4.48
N ILE A 158 27.96 -19.28 3.49
CA ILE A 158 27.23 -20.55 3.51
C ILE A 158 28.23 -21.71 3.45
N ALA A 159 28.18 -22.60 4.45
CA ALA A 159 29.09 -23.73 4.51
C ALA A 159 28.93 -24.65 3.28
N GLY A 160 30.03 -25.20 2.77
CA GLY A 160 30.03 -26.00 1.54
C GLY A 160 29.13 -27.25 1.57
N TRP A 161 28.84 -27.79 2.76
CA TRP A 161 27.85 -28.87 2.93
C TRP A 161 26.39 -28.38 2.87
N GLY A 162 26.15 -27.10 3.14
CA GLY A 162 24.84 -26.45 3.17
C GLY A 162 24.45 -25.79 1.85
N LYS A 163 25.41 -25.36 0.99
CA LYS A 163 25.12 -24.60 -0.25
C LYS A 163 24.01 -25.23 -1.11
N ALA A 164 24.05 -26.54 -1.36
CA ALA A 164 23.02 -27.22 -2.16
C ALA A 164 21.63 -27.27 -1.51
N SER A 165 21.56 -27.38 -0.18
CA SER A 165 20.28 -27.34 0.54
C SER A 165 19.73 -25.92 0.66
N VAL A 166 20.59 -24.93 0.91
CA VAL A 166 20.19 -23.51 0.94
C VAL A 166 19.69 -23.06 -0.43
N ALA A 167 20.41 -23.37 -1.51
CA ALA A 167 19.94 -23.11 -2.87
C ALA A 167 18.57 -23.77 -3.12
N SER A 168 18.41 -25.04 -2.73
CA SER A 168 17.16 -25.76 -2.94
C SER A 168 15.97 -25.16 -2.17
N VAL A 169 16.12 -24.71 -0.92
CA VAL A 169 14.99 -24.10 -0.18
C VAL A 169 14.67 -22.68 -0.64
N VAL A 170 15.64 -21.98 -1.23
CA VAL A 170 15.42 -20.67 -1.87
C VAL A 170 14.71 -20.84 -3.21
N GLU A 171 15.15 -21.78 -4.06
CA GLU A 171 14.53 -22.09 -5.36
C GLU A 171 13.07 -22.55 -5.27
N HIS A 172 12.67 -23.14 -4.14
CA HIS A 172 11.30 -23.61 -3.89
C HIS A 172 10.51 -22.63 -3.00
N GLU A 173 11.00 -21.40 -2.80
CA GLU A 173 10.35 -20.33 -2.00
C GLU A 173 10.04 -20.74 -0.54
N VAL A 174 10.73 -21.78 -0.04
CA VAL A 174 10.55 -22.32 1.32
C VAL A 174 11.30 -21.48 2.36
N MET A 175 12.41 -20.84 1.99
CA MET A 175 13.22 -20.04 2.90
C MET A 175 13.91 -18.88 2.19
N GLU A 176 13.40 -17.67 2.42
CA GLU A 176 13.92 -16.43 1.83
C GLU A 176 15.04 -15.79 2.67
N GLY A 177 15.81 -14.88 2.07
CA GLY A 177 16.78 -14.02 2.75
C GLY A 177 16.13 -12.81 3.42
N TYR A 178 16.95 -11.87 3.87
CA TYR A 178 16.53 -10.62 4.52
C TYR A 178 16.55 -9.44 3.53
N PRO A 179 15.74 -8.38 3.78
CA PRO A 179 15.68 -7.18 2.93
C PRO A 179 17.02 -6.47 2.70
N ASN A 180 18.01 -6.68 3.58
CA ASN A 180 19.38 -6.16 3.42
C ASN A 180 20.25 -6.97 2.42
N GLY A 181 19.67 -7.90 1.66
CA GLY A 181 20.38 -8.72 0.68
C GLY A 181 21.29 -9.80 1.28
N THR A 182 20.98 -10.31 2.49
CA THR A 182 21.72 -11.42 3.13
C THR A 182 20.85 -12.65 3.36
N PHE A 183 21.42 -13.85 3.30
CA PHE A 183 20.76 -15.07 3.78
C PHE A 183 21.02 -15.33 5.28
N ALA A 184 22.07 -14.75 5.84
CA ALA A 184 22.53 -14.90 7.23
C ALA A 184 22.64 -16.38 7.69
N PRO A 185 23.38 -17.26 6.97
CA PRO A 185 23.35 -18.72 7.16
C PRO A 185 23.75 -19.18 8.56
N LEU A 186 24.62 -18.42 9.25
CA LEU A 186 25.13 -18.75 10.58
C LEU A 186 24.24 -18.22 11.73
N ARG A 187 23.23 -17.40 11.45
CA ARG A 187 22.34 -16.85 12.47
C ARG A 187 21.37 -17.94 12.98
N SER A 188 21.13 -17.99 14.28
CA SER A 188 20.08 -18.83 14.88
C SER A 188 18.71 -18.49 14.29
N LEU A 189 17.86 -19.49 14.09
CA LEU A 189 16.47 -19.32 13.67
C LEU A 189 15.61 -18.94 14.89
N THR A 190 14.76 -17.91 14.79
CA THR A 190 13.78 -17.60 15.83
C THR A 190 12.61 -18.57 15.77
N ARG A 191 11.81 -18.62 16.84
CA ARG A 191 10.61 -19.47 16.91
C ARG A 191 9.56 -19.06 15.89
N ALA A 192 9.43 -17.77 15.58
CA ALA A 192 8.57 -17.26 14.52
C ALA A 192 9.02 -17.72 13.13
N GLU A 193 10.30 -17.52 12.80
CA GLU A 193 10.86 -17.95 11.51
C GLU A 193 10.80 -19.48 11.35
N ALA A 194 10.91 -20.23 12.46
CA ALA A 194 10.76 -21.68 12.45
C ALA A 194 9.34 -22.14 12.11
N VAL A 195 8.32 -21.46 12.62
CA VAL A 195 6.91 -21.76 12.29
C VAL A 195 6.66 -21.51 10.80
N VAL A 196 7.01 -20.33 10.31
CA VAL A 196 6.84 -19.95 8.89
C VAL A 196 7.65 -20.86 7.96
N LEU A 197 8.90 -21.20 8.30
CA LEU A 197 9.72 -22.13 7.51
C LEU A 197 9.09 -23.53 7.40
N ILE A 198 8.48 -24.03 8.47
CA ILE A 198 7.86 -25.36 8.49
C ILE A 198 6.52 -25.33 7.73
N GLU A 199 5.79 -24.22 7.79
CA GLU A 199 4.54 -23.98 7.03
C GLU A 199 4.80 -23.88 5.53
N ASN A 200 5.77 -23.06 5.10
CA ASN A 200 6.20 -22.99 3.70
C ASN A 200 6.74 -24.34 3.21
N ALA A 201 7.46 -25.08 4.06
CA ALA A 201 7.87 -26.45 3.74
C ALA A 201 6.67 -27.39 3.57
N LEU A 202 5.59 -27.25 4.35
CA LEU A 202 4.39 -28.07 4.20
C LEU A 202 3.71 -27.77 2.86
N ALA A 203 3.50 -26.49 2.53
CA ALA A 203 2.96 -26.05 1.26
C ALA A 203 3.79 -26.58 0.08
N SER A 204 5.10 -26.34 0.09
CA SER A 204 6.03 -26.85 -0.94
C SER A 204 6.01 -28.39 -1.03
N LYS A 205 5.90 -29.11 0.10
CA LYS A 205 5.76 -30.58 0.07
C LYS A 205 4.46 -31.02 -0.62
N ILE A 206 3.35 -30.33 -0.39
CA ILE A 206 2.06 -30.63 -1.03
C ILE A 206 2.16 -30.38 -2.55
N GLU A 207 2.76 -29.27 -2.97
CA GLU A 207 3.02 -28.97 -4.38
C GLU A 207 3.91 -30.03 -5.05
N LEU A 208 5.08 -30.31 -4.45
CA LEU A 208 6.05 -31.31 -4.94
C LEU A 208 5.47 -32.73 -5.05
N ASN A 209 4.43 -33.05 -4.29
CA ASN A 209 3.72 -34.33 -4.34
C ASN A 209 2.37 -34.25 -5.10
N THR A 210 2.14 -33.19 -5.88
CA THR A 210 0.94 -33.06 -6.72
C THR A 210 0.98 -34.06 -7.88
N VAL A 211 -0.05 -34.91 -7.97
CA VAL A 211 -0.20 -35.91 -9.02
C VAL A 211 -1.19 -35.41 -10.07
N THR A 212 -0.72 -35.18 -11.30
CA THR A 212 -1.58 -34.78 -12.43
C THR A 212 -1.90 -35.97 -13.34
N TYR A 213 -3.18 -36.18 -13.61
CA TYR A 213 -3.72 -37.14 -14.56
C TYR A 213 -4.09 -36.42 -15.87
N ASP A 214 -3.11 -36.32 -16.77
CA ASP A 214 -3.23 -35.71 -18.12
C ASP A 214 -3.55 -36.73 -19.24
N LEU A 215 -3.86 -37.99 -18.89
CA LEU A 215 -4.24 -39.03 -19.84
C LEU A 215 -5.51 -39.76 -19.36
N ALA A 216 -6.40 -40.08 -20.29
CA ALA A 216 -7.59 -40.89 -20.03
C ALA A 216 -7.20 -42.31 -19.58
N GLY A 217 -7.92 -42.87 -18.60
CA GLY A 217 -7.66 -44.21 -18.08
C GLY A 217 -8.12 -44.43 -16.63
N THR A 218 -7.97 -45.68 -16.18
CA THR A 218 -8.21 -46.06 -14.78
C THR A 218 -6.91 -46.03 -13.98
N TYR A 219 -6.93 -45.37 -12.84
CA TYR A 219 -5.80 -45.19 -11.92
C TYR A 219 -6.14 -45.74 -10.53
N GLY A 220 -5.15 -46.31 -9.83
CA GLY A 220 -5.35 -47.05 -8.59
C GLY A 220 -5.55 -48.56 -8.81
N SER A 221 -5.95 -49.27 -7.75
CA SER A 221 -6.07 -50.74 -7.71
C SER A 221 -7.36 -51.16 -6.99
N GLU A 222 -8.12 -52.12 -7.53
CA GLU A 222 -9.31 -52.67 -6.85
C GLU A 222 -8.96 -53.43 -5.54
N GLU A 223 -7.70 -53.85 -5.35
CA GLU A 223 -7.28 -54.67 -4.20
C GLU A 223 -6.54 -53.87 -3.10
N GLU A 224 -5.87 -52.76 -3.44
CA GLU A 224 -5.00 -52.02 -2.51
C GLU A 224 -5.27 -50.50 -2.57
N THR A 225 -5.32 -49.85 -1.42
CA THR A 225 -5.48 -48.39 -1.33
C THR A 225 -4.20 -47.68 -1.71
N THR A 226 -4.25 -46.83 -2.72
CA THR A 226 -3.15 -45.92 -3.07
C THR A 226 -3.22 -44.68 -2.19
N VAL A 227 -2.11 -44.26 -1.57
CA VAL A 227 -2.04 -43.01 -0.80
C VAL A 227 -1.26 -41.97 -1.60
N ILE A 228 -1.83 -40.79 -1.76
CA ILE A 228 -1.20 -39.62 -2.40
C ILE A 228 -1.04 -38.55 -1.33
N GLU A 229 0.22 -38.20 -1.02
CA GLU A 229 0.57 -37.28 0.06
C GLU A 229 0.34 -35.79 -0.29
N GLY A 230 0.26 -35.46 -1.59
CA GLY A 230 -0.02 -34.10 -2.08
C GLY A 230 -1.41 -33.94 -2.67
N ASN A 231 -1.57 -32.94 -3.53
CA ASN A 231 -2.81 -32.71 -4.28
C ASN A 231 -2.96 -33.71 -5.45
N VAL A 232 -4.18 -33.83 -5.97
CA VAL A 232 -4.45 -34.50 -7.25
C VAL A 232 -5.10 -33.52 -8.22
N ILE A 233 -4.64 -33.51 -9.47
CA ILE A 233 -5.25 -32.78 -10.57
C ILE A 233 -5.70 -33.78 -11.63
N ILE A 234 -6.97 -33.78 -11.99
CA ILE A 234 -7.50 -34.51 -13.15
C ILE A 234 -7.78 -33.48 -14.23
N ASN A 235 -7.06 -33.56 -15.35
CA ASN A 235 -7.02 -32.50 -16.36
C ASN A 235 -7.49 -32.95 -17.76
N VAL A 236 -7.96 -34.19 -17.89
CA VAL A 236 -8.55 -34.71 -19.13
C VAL A 236 -9.78 -35.57 -18.81
N PRO A 237 -10.73 -35.72 -19.74
CA PRO A 237 -11.88 -36.58 -19.54
C PRO A 237 -11.51 -38.07 -19.62
N ASP A 238 -12.48 -38.94 -19.33
CA ASP A 238 -12.38 -40.40 -19.33
C ASP A 238 -11.37 -40.95 -18.31
N VAL A 239 -11.18 -40.23 -17.19
CA VAL A 239 -10.38 -40.65 -16.03
C VAL A 239 -11.27 -41.34 -14.99
N THR A 240 -10.82 -42.49 -14.49
CA THR A 240 -11.44 -43.18 -13.34
C THR A 240 -10.39 -43.38 -12.24
N LEU A 241 -10.51 -42.72 -11.09
CA LEU A 241 -9.63 -42.92 -9.94
C LEU A 241 -10.26 -43.89 -8.92
N VAL A 242 -9.57 -44.96 -8.56
CA VAL A 242 -10.11 -46.07 -7.75
C VAL A 242 -9.28 -46.25 -6.47
N ASN A 243 -9.95 -46.50 -5.34
CA ASN A 243 -9.33 -46.87 -4.05
C ASN A 243 -8.15 -45.96 -3.67
N THR A 244 -8.33 -44.64 -3.67
CA THR A 244 -7.24 -43.68 -3.45
C THR A 244 -7.53 -42.78 -2.25
N GLU A 245 -6.58 -42.65 -1.33
CA GLU A 245 -6.62 -41.67 -0.24
C GLU A 245 -5.70 -40.50 -0.59
N ILE A 246 -6.29 -39.32 -0.79
CA ILE A 246 -5.60 -38.07 -1.15
C ILE A 246 -5.51 -37.21 0.11
N LYS A 247 -4.28 -36.93 0.58
CA LYS A 247 -4.02 -36.12 1.77
C LYS A 247 -4.18 -34.62 1.50
N GLY A 248 -3.87 -34.16 0.28
CA GLY A 248 -4.17 -32.82 -0.19
C GLY A 248 -5.60 -32.65 -0.72
N GLY A 249 -5.79 -31.63 -1.56
CA GLY A 249 -7.01 -31.39 -2.31
C GLY A 249 -7.09 -32.16 -3.64
N LEU A 250 -8.25 -32.11 -4.27
CA LEU A 250 -8.54 -32.71 -5.58
C LEU A 250 -9.08 -31.64 -6.53
N LEU A 251 -8.50 -31.48 -7.71
CA LEU A 251 -8.96 -30.56 -8.74
C LEU A 251 -9.43 -31.32 -9.99
N PHE A 252 -10.70 -31.18 -10.35
CA PHE A 252 -11.22 -31.52 -11.67
C PHE A 252 -11.04 -30.29 -12.57
N ALA A 253 -9.89 -30.20 -13.24
CA ALA A 253 -9.45 -29.01 -13.97
C ALA A 253 -10.17 -28.80 -15.31
N GLU A 254 -10.07 -27.57 -15.83
CA GLU A 254 -10.74 -27.13 -17.07
C GLU A 254 -10.46 -28.00 -18.30
N GLY A 255 -9.32 -28.69 -18.36
CA GLY A 255 -8.96 -29.57 -19.48
C GLY A 255 -9.86 -30.80 -19.65
N ILE A 256 -10.66 -31.16 -18.63
CA ILE A 256 -11.77 -32.13 -18.76
C ILE A 256 -12.82 -31.62 -19.78
N GLY A 257 -12.96 -30.30 -19.90
CA GLY A 257 -13.89 -29.64 -20.80
C GLY A 257 -15.34 -29.98 -20.44
N ALA A 258 -16.00 -30.75 -21.30
CA ALA A 258 -17.37 -31.22 -21.13
C ALA A 258 -17.49 -32.76 -21.01
N GLY A 259 -16.37 -33.47 -20.83
CA GLY A 259 -16.35 -34.93 -20.69
C GLY A 259 -16.52 -35.41 -19.25
N ASP A 260 -16.47 -36.72 -19.08
CA ASP A 260 -16.82 -37.39 -17.82
C ASP A 260 -15.58 -37.84 -17.03
N VAL A 261 -15.68 -37.85 -15.70
CA VAL A 261 -14.66 -38.37 -14.77
C VAL A 261 -15.38 -39.08 -13.63
N THR A 262 -14.79 -40.17 -13.12
CA THR A 262 -15.30 -40.93 -11.98
C THR A 262 -14.23 -41.04 -10.90
N ILE A 263 -14.61 -40.85 -9.64
CA ILE A 263 -13.83 -41.30 -8.49
C ILE A 263 -14.62 -42.40 -7.77
N GLN A 264 -13.96 -43.48 -7.38
CA GLN A 264 -14.57 -44.66 -6.80
C GLN A 264 -13.81 -45.11 -5.55
N ASN A 265 -14.49 -45.13 -4.39
CA ASN A 265 -13.87 -45.37 -3.08
C ASN A 265 -12.63 -44.51 -2.86
N VAL A 266 -12.77 -43.21 -3.15
CA VAL A 266 -11.73 -42.19 -2.95
C VAL A 266 -12.03 -41.40 -1.69
N LYS A 267 -11.00 -41.10 -0.90
CA LYS A 267 -11.10 -40.21 0.25
C LYS A 267 -10.21 -39.00 0.03
N VAL A 268 -10.78 -37.79 0.06
CA VAL A 268 -10.04 -36.53 -0.02
C VAL A 268 -10.08 -35.87 1.36
N HIS A 269 -8.92 -35.45 1.87
CA HIS A 269 -8.84 -34.74 3.16
C HIS A 269 -8.85 -33.21 2.98
N GLY A 270 -8.37 -32.69 1.84
CA GLY A 270 -8.50 -31.28 1.47
C GLY A 270 -9.76 -30.97 0.64
N THR A 271 -9.81 -29.76 0.09
CA THR A 271 -10.91 -29.27 -0.76
C THR A 271 -10.92 -29.93 -2.14
N THR A 272 -12.11 -30.25 -2.62
CA THR A 272 -12.36 -30.80 -3.97
C THR A 272 -12.91 -29.71 -4.89
N ASN A 273 -12.09 -29.18 -5.78
CA ASN A 273 -12.48 -28.13 -6.73
C ASN A 273 -12.97 -28.74 -8.06
N VAL A 274 -14.08 -28.23 -8.59
CA VAL A 274 -14.71 -28.67 -9.85
C VAL A 274 -14.79 -27.49 -10.82
N GLU A 275 -13.90 -27.47 -11.81
CA GLU A 275 -13.81 -26.43 -12.85
C GLU A 275 -14.12 -26.99 -14.26
N GLY A 276 -13.79 -28.27 -14.50
CA GLY A 276 -14.13 -29.02 -15.70
C GLY A 276 -15.31 -30.00 -15.49
N GLY A 277 -15.88 -30.47 -16.60
CA GLY A 277 -17.02 -31.40 -16.62
C GLY A 277 -18.24 -30.82 -17.34
N GLY A 278 -19.01 -31.67 -18.02
CA GLY A 278 -20.23 -31.30 -18.74
C GLY A 278 -21.52 -31.56 -17.96
N GLU A 279 -22.66 -31.41 -18.65
CA GLU A 279 -24.00 -31.60 -18.07
C GLU A 279 -24.34 -33.04 -17.61
N ASN A 280 -23.44 -34.02 -17.81
CA ASN A 280 -23.61 -35.42 -17.42
C ASN A 280 -22.39 -35.99 -16.64
N SER A 281 -21.44 -35.16 -16.23
CA SER A 281 -20.14 -35.60 -15.74
C SER A 281 -20.04 -35.79 -14.21
N ILE A 282 -18.78 -35.92 -13.75
CA ILE A 282 -18.25 -35.96 -12.37
C ILE A 282 -19.04 -36.85 -11.42
N HIS A 283 -18.63 -38.11 -11.36
CA HIS A 283 -19.23 -39.15 -10.53
C HIS A 283 -18.41 -39.39 -9.25
N PHE A 284 -19.05 -39.26 -8.09
CA PHE A 284 -18.52 -39.57 -6.77
C PHE A 284 -19.14 -40.89 -6.27
N VAL A 285 -18.46 -42.01 -6.47
CA VAL A 285 -18.95 -43.35 -6.14
C VAL A 285 -18.29 -43.86 -4.87
N ASP A 286 -19.07 -44.24 -3.85
CA ASP A 286 -18.57 -44.80 -2.58
C ASP A 286 -17.47 -43.94 -1.88
N SER A 287 -17.43 -42.62 -2.13
CA SER A 287 -16.29 -41.74 -1.83
C SER A 287 -16.57 -40.76 -0.68
N VAL A 288 -15.52 -40.29 0.01
CA VAL A 288 -15.62 -39.35 1.14
C VAL A 288 -14.92 -38.05 0.78
N LEU A 289 -15.72 -36.97 0.74
CA LEU A 289 -15.31 -35.61 0.44
C LEU A 289 -15.77 -34.71 1.61
N LEU A 290 -14.90 -33.86 2.13
CA LEU A 290 -15.31 -32.90 3.17
C LEU A 290 -15.88 -31.64 2.52
N ASN A 291 -15.07 -30.95 1.72
CA ASN A 291 -15.44 -29.72 1.03
C ASN A 291 -15.41 -29.92 -0.48
N VAL A 292 -16.47 -29.52 -1.19
CA VAL A 292 -16.58 -29.54 -2.65
C VAL A 292 -16.91 -28.13 -3.13
N VAL A 293 -16.11 -27.55 -4.03
CA VAL A 293 -16.32 -26.21 -4.59
C VAL A 293 -16.54 -26.32 -6.10
N VAL A 294 -17.63 -25.75 -6.62
CA VAL A 294 -18.01 -25.86 -8.04
C VAL A 294 -17.91 -24.49 -8.72
N ASN A 295 -16.80 -24.25 -9.40
CA ASN A 295 -16.45 -22.97 -10.04
C ASN A 295 -16.08 -23.15 -11.53
N LYS A 296 -16.94 -23.83 -12.29
CA LYS A 296 -16.79 -23.93 -13.73
C LYS A 296 -16.91 -22.55 -14.40
N LYS A 297 -15.89 -22.12 -15.14
CA LYS A 297 -15.88 -20.80 -15.81
C LYS A 297 -16.94 -20.67 -16.90
N ASP A 298 -17.29 -21.75 -17.59
CA ASP A 298 -18.17 -21.73 -18.76
C ASP A 298 -19.18 -22.90 -18.81
N GLY A 299 -20.46 -22.59 -19.05
CA GLY A 299 -21.52 -23.61 -19.15
C GLY A 299 -21.95 -24.20 -17.79
N THR A 300 -22.42 -25.44 -17.82
CA THR A 300 -23.00 -26.14 -16.66
C THR A 300 -22.32 -27.48 -16.46
N VAL A 301 -21.83 -27.74 -15.25
CA VAL A 301 -21.29 -29.05 -14.84
C VAL A 301 -22.34 -29.83 -14.06
N ARG A 302 -22.34 -31.16 -14.17
CA ARG A 302 -23.03 -32.06 -13.25
C ARG A 302 -22.03 -32.66 -12.26
N ILE A 303 -22.44 -32.80 -11.00
CA ILE A 303 -21.81 -33.63 -9.99
C ILE A 303 -22.83 -34.65 -9.47
N VAL A 304 -22.40 -35.90 -9.24
CA VAL A 304 -23.28 -36.99 -8.82
C VAL A 304 -22.72 -37.73 -7.61
N ALA A 305 -23.50 -37.85 -6.54
CA ALA A 305 -23.19 -38.77 -5.45
C ALA A 305 -23.86 -40.13 -5.69
N GLU A 306 -23.10 -41.23 -5.55
CA GLU A 306 -23.57 -42.61 -5.73
C GLU A 306 -23.06 -43.54 -4.61
N GLY A 307 -23.81 -44.60 -4.31
CA GLY A 307 -23.36 -45.63 -3.38
C GLY A 307 -23.22 -45.13 -1.94
N THR A 308 -22.10 -45.40 -1.26
CA THR A 308 -21.85 -44.94 0.12
C THR A 308 -21.24 -43.54 0.21
N THR A 309 -21.31 -42.73 -0.85
CA THR A 309 -20.69 -41.40 -0.88
C THR A 309 -21.22 -40.47 0.22
N THR A 310 -20.31 -39.65 0.75
CA THR A 310 -20.59 -38.48 1.60
C THR A 310 -19.77 -37.31 1.08
N ALA A 311 -20.44 -36.17 0.89
CA ALA A 311 -19.87 -34.87 0.59
C ALA A 311 -20.53 -33.86 1.54
N GLU A 312 -19.78 -33.41 2.56
CA GLU A 312 -20.37 -32.67 3.69
C GLU A 312 -20.76 -31.23 3.30
N ASN A 313 -19.82 -30.45 2.79
CA ASN A 313 -20.02 -29.05 2.40
C ASN A 313 -19.86 -28.87 0.87
N VAL A 314 -20.90 -28.37 0.18
CA VAL A 314 -20.88 -28.10 -1.27
C VAL A 314 -21.09 -26.63 -1.55
N ILE A 315 -20.05 -25.92 -1.97
CA ILE A 315 -20.09 -24.49 -2.32
C ILE A 315 -20.20 -24.32 -3.83
N VAL A 316 -21.28 -23.71 -4.30
CA VAL A 316 -21.64 -23.55 -5.70
C VAL A 316 -21.40 -22.11 -6.14
N GLN A 317 -20.44 -21.92 -7.05
CA GLN A 317 -19.99 -20.62 -7.58
C GLN A 317 -20.22 -20.48 -9.10
N SER A 318 -20.87 -21.49 -9.71
CA SER A 318 -21.17 -21.59 -11.14
C SER A 318 -22.46 -22.38 -11.39
N SER A 319 -22.99 -22.38 -12.62
CA SER A 319 -24.19 -23.17 -12.95
C SER A 319 -23.90 -24.67 -12.82
N VAL A 320 -24.75 -25.38 -12.09
CA VAL A 320 -24.50 -26.78 -11.70
C VAL A 320 -25.77 -27.63 -11.70
N LYS A 321 -25.61 -28.93 -11.89
CA LYS A 321 -26.60 -29.96 -11.51
C LYS A 321 -26.02 -30.82 -10.39
N VAL A 322 -26.64 -30.81 -9.22
CA VAL A 322 -26.27 -31.64 -8.06
C VAL A 322 -27.27 -32.77 -7.96
N GLU A 323 -26.83 -34.00 -8.23
CA GLU A 323 -27.70 -35.18 -8.31
C GLU A 323 -27.28 -36.30 -7.36
N GLU A 324 -28.24 -36.98 -6.76
CA GLU A 324 -28.02 -38.20 -6.00
C GLU A 324 -28.59 -39.41 -6.75
N HIS A 325 -27.77 -40.43 -6.97
CA HIS A 325 -28.19 -41.64 -7.67
C HIS A 325 -27.87 -42.90 -6.87
N ASN A 326 -28.93 -43.58 -6.40
CA ASN A 326 -28.83 -44.78 -5.55
C ASN A 326 -27.95 -44.60 -4.30
N VAL A 327 -27.93 -43.39 -3.72
CA VAL A 327 -27.19 -43.10 -2.49
C VAL A 327 -27.71 -43.97 -1.32
N THR A 328 -26.75 -44.47 -0.56
CA THR A 328 -26.90 -45.24 0.68
C THR A 328 -26.02 -44.71 1.81
N GLY A 329 -25.06 -43.82 1.49
CA GLY A 329 -24.32 -42.98 2.43
C GLY A 329 -25.13 -41.74 2.84
N ALA A 330 -24.43 -40.66 3.22
CA ALA A 330 -25.08 -39.38 3.52
C ALA A 330 -25.41 -38.57 2.25
N GLY A 331 -24.68 -38.81 1.14
CA GLY A 331 -24.88 -38.07 -0.09
C GLY A 331 -24.31 -36.66 -0.01
N PHE A 332 -25.04 -35.66 -0.50
CA PHE A 332 -24.70 -34.23 -0.36
C PHE A 332 -25.51 -33.63 0.79
N THR A 333 -24.88 -33.26 1.92
CA THR A 333 -25.63 -32.73 3.07
C THR A 333 -25.89 -31.23 2.96
N ASP A 334 -24.84 -30.40 2.99
CA ASP A 334 -24.98 -28.94 3.04
C ASP A 334 -24.60 -28.34 1.69
N VAL A 335 -25.49 -27.52 1.11
CA VAL A 335 -25.30 -26.92 -0.23
C VAL A 335 -25.43 -25.40 -0.17
N GLU A 336 -24.32 -24.69 -0.27
CA GLU A 336 -24.26 -23.23 -0.39
C GLU A 336 -24.30 -22.80 -1.86
N LEU A 337 -25.31 -22.03 -2.25
CA LEU A 337 -25.36 -21.29 -3.51
C LEU A 337 -24.77 -19.89 -3.25
N SER A 338 -23.44 -19.83 -3.34
CA SER A 338 -22.58 -18.76 -2.84
C SER A 338 -22.86 -17.40 -3.48
N GLU A 339 -22.56 -16.32 -2.77
CA GLU A 339 -22.80 -14.93 -3.22
C GLU A 339 -22.18 -14.61 -4.59
N ILE A 340 -21.06 -15.25 -4.93
CA ILE A 340 -20.34 -15.03 -6.20
C ILE A 340 -20.92 -15.82 -7.39
N LEU A 341 -21.96 -16.62 -7.18
CA LEU A 341 -22.69 -17.34 -8.23
C LEU A 341 -23.35 -16.32 -9.20
N PRO A 342 -22.97 -16.27 -10.49
CA PRO A 342 -23.40 -15.19 -11.38
C PRO A 342 -24.92 -15.08 -11.56
N ALA A 343 -25.44 -13.86 -11.65
CA ALA A 343 -26.85 -13.60 -11.94
C ALA A 343 -27.31 -14.32 -13.23
N GLY A 344 -28.50 -14.93 -13.19
CA GLY A 344 -29.02 -15.76 -14.28
C GLY A 344 -28.48 -17.21 -14.31
N SER A 345 -27.59 -17.59 -13.38
CA SER A 345 -27.13 -18.98 -13.24
C SER A 345 -28.29 -19.95 -13.01
N GLN A 346 -28.12 -21.16 -13.52
CA GLN A 346 -29.06 -22.27 -13.39
C GLN A 346 -28.47 -23.31 -12.44
N VAL A 347 -29.18 -23.56 -11.34
CA VAL A 347 -28.84 -24.60 -10.37
C VAL A 347 -29.97 -25.63 -10.38
N ALA A 348 -29.66 -26.89 -10.65
CA ALA A 348 -30.61 -27.99 -10.49
C ALA A 348 -30.17 -28.90 -9.34
N LEU A 349 -31.11 -29.23 -8.46
CA LEU A 349 -30.93 -30.09 -7.29
C LEU A 349 -31.87 -31.29 -7.44
N ASN A 350 -31.36 -32.50 -7.24
CA ASN A 350 -32.16 -33.73 -7.29
C ASN A 350 -31.59 -34.77 -6.31
N GLY A 351 -32.03 -34.72 -5.06
CA GLY A 351 -31.43 -35.47 -3.95
C GLY A 351 -32.10 -35.19 -2.62
N THR A 352 -31.51 -35.69 -1.54
CA THR A 352 -31.88 -35.39 -0.15
C THR A 352 -30.79 -34.52 0.47
N PHE A 353 -31.12 -33.30 0.84
CA PHE A 353 -30.18 -32.32 1.39
C PHE A 353 -30.64 -31.89 2.79
N ASP A 354 -29.70 -31.65 3.68
CA ASP A 354 -29.99 -31.20 5.05
C ASP A 354 -30.23 -29.69 5.03
N ASP A 355 -29.19 -28.88 4.81
CA ASP A 355 -29.31 -27.43 4.63
C ASP A 355 -28.94 -26.98 3.19
N VAL A 356 -29.77 -26.10 2.62
CA VAL A 356 -29.50 -25.42 1.35
C VAL A 356 -29.58 -23.90 1.56
N GLY A 357 -28.45 -23.22 1.44
CA GLY A 357 -28.36 -21.77 1.57
C GLY A 357 -28.30 -21.11 0.18
N LEU A 358 -29.13 -20.10 -0.07
CA LEU A 358 -29.07 -19.29 -1.28
C LEU A 358 -28.71 -17.84 -0.94
N TYR A 359 -27.55 -17.40 -1.41
CA TYR A 359 -26.99 -16.08 -1.14
C TYR A 359 -26.92 -15.19 -2.40
N ALA A 360 -26.88 -15.78 -3.60
CA ALA A 360 -26.84 -15.04 -4.86
C ALA A 360 -28.19 -14.48 -5.36
N ALA A 361 -28.14 -13.27 -5.93
CA ALA A 361 -29.28 -12.58 -6.52
C ALA A 361 -29.60 -13.06 -7.95
N SER A 362 -30.88 -13.01 -8.32
CA SER A 362 -31.38 -13.27 -9.68
C SER A 362 -30.98 -14.63 -10.28
N VAL A 363 -30.78 -15.65 -9.44
CA VAL A 363 -30.50 -17.03 -9.90
C VAL A 363 -31.78 -17.85 -10.04
N SER A 364 -31.70 -18.94 -10.80
CA SER A 364 -32.79 -19.90 -10.96
C SER A 364 -32.39 -21.25 -10.35
N VAL A 365 -33.08 -21.64 -9.28
CA VAL A 365 -32.87 -22.91 -8.57
C VAL A 365 -34.05 -23.83 -8.84
N GLY A 366 -33.80 -25.02 -9.39
CA GLY A 366 -34.79 -26.09 -9.54
C GLY A 366 -34.53 -27.20 -8.53
N LEU A 367 -35.52 -27.55 -7.72
CA LEU A 367 -35.54 -28.84 -7.01
C LEU A 367 -36.37 -29.81 -7.84
N ASP A 368 -35.69 -30.58 -8.68
CA ASP A 368 -36.28 -31.49 -9.68
C ASP A 368 -36.78 -32.81 -9.07
N GLY A 369 -36.32 -33.14 -7.88
CA GLY A 369 -36.78 -34.28 -7.09
C GLY A 369 -36.15 -34.32 -5.71
N GLY A 370 -36.76 -35.09 -4.80
CA GLY A 370 -36.22 -35.36 -3.48
C GLY A 370 -36.70 -34.40 -2.38
N PHE A 371 -35.81 -34.09 -1.43
CA PHE A 371 -36.16 -33.46 -0.17
C PHE A 371 -35.07 -32.48 0.30
N ILE A 372 -35.47 -31.32 0.81
CA ILE A 372 -34.59 -30.41 1.56
C ILE A 372 -35.17 -30.26 2.97
N GLU A 373 -34.38 -30.50 4.02
CA GLU A 373 -34.84 -30.24 5.40
C GLU A 373 -34.99 -28.73 5.64
N SER A 374 -33.96 -27.95 5.31
CA SER A 374 -33.91 -26.51 5.53
C SER A 374 -33.39 -25.79 4.27
N PHE A 375 -34.18 -24.87 3.72
CA PHE A 375 -33.77 -24.00 2.61
C PHE A 375 -33.84 -22.55 3.11
N GLN A 376 -32.67 -21.92 3.30
CA GLN A 376 -32.54 -20.51 3.63
C GLN A 376 -32.29 -19.68 2.36
N VAL A 377 -33.02 -18.59 2.18
CA VAL A 377 -32.75 -17.57 1.15
C VAL A 377 -32.35 -16.29 1.87
N ASP A 378 -31.07 -15.91 1.75
CA ASP A 378 -30.48 -14.74 2.41
C ASP A 378 -31.06 -13.41 1.86
N LYS A 379 -30.92 -12.33 2.62
CA LYS A 379 -31.35 -10.96 2.24
C LYS A 379 -30.73 -10.50 0.90
N ALA A 380 -29.54 -10.97 0.56
CA ALA A 380 -28.86 -10.65 -0.70
C ALA A 380 -29.50 -11.32 -1.94
N ALA A 381 -30.23 -12.43 -1.78
CA ALA A 381 -30.71 -13.27 -2.88
C ALA A 381 -31.98 -12.75 -3.60
N VAL A 382 -32.07 -11.43 -3.82
CA VAL A 382 -33.22 -10.76 -4.43
C VAL A 382 -33.50 -11.20 -5.86
N ASN A 383 -34.78 -11.21 -6.24
CA ASN A 383 -35.30 -11.58 -7.56
C ASN A 383 -35.02 -13.04 -8.01
N SER A 384 -34.51 -13.88 -7.11
CA SER A 384 -34.26 -15.30 -7.40
C SER A 384 -35.56 -16.09 -7.58
N GLN A 385 -35.48 -17.14 -8.39
CA GLN A 385 -36.58 -18.04 -8.71
C GLN A 385 -36.28 -19.44 -8.18
N ILE A 386 -37.20 -20.01 -7.41
CA ILE A 386 -37.08 -21.37 -6.88
C ILE A 386 -38.25 -22.18 -7.44
N THR A 387 -37.97 -23.24 -8.22
CA THR A 387 -38.98 -24.14 -8.78
C THR A 387 -38.97 -25.46 -8.04
N VAL A 388 -40.08 -25.84 -7.41
CA VAL A 388 -40.20 -27.09 -6.66
C VAL A 388 -41.07 -28.08 -7.46
N SER A 389 -40.45 -29.13 -8.00
CA SER A 389 -41.13 -30.13 -8.84
C SER A 389 -42.14 -30.99 -8.06
N ASN A 390 -43.07 -31.64 -8.76
CA ASN A 390 -44.24 -32.29 -8.14
C ASN A 390 -43.93 -33.49 -7.20
N ASN A 391 -42.72 -34.02 -7.34
CA ASN A 391 -42.08 -35.11 -6.60
C ASN A 391 -41.09 -34.60 -5.54
N ALA A 392 -40.96 -33.29 -5.38
CA ALA A 392 -40.04 -32.64 -4.46
C ALA A 392 -40.74 -32.01 -3.24
N GLN A 393 -40.02 -31.96 -2.13
CA GLN A 393 -40.50 -31.36 -0.88
C GLN A 393 -39.42 -30.52 -0.20
N ILE A 394 -39.81 -29.36 0.33
CA ILE A 394 -39.01 -28.58 1.29
C ILE A 394 -39.72 -28.67 2.64
N ALA A 395 -39.02 -29.05 3.72
CA ALA A 395 -39.61 -29.07 5.05
C ALA A 395 -39.71 -27.66 5.63
N GLN A 396 -38.59 -26.94 5.75
CA GLN A 396 -38.55 -25.55 6.17
C GLN A 396 -37.93 -24.68 5.07
N LEU A 397 -38.69 -23.71 4.57
CA LEU A 397 -38.21 -22.62 3.73
C LEU A 397 -38.15 -21.35 4.57
N VAL A 398 -37.04 -20.62 4.56
CA VAL A 398 -36.90 -19.29 5.18
C VAL A 398 -36.56 -18.30 4.08
N LEU A 399 -37.30 -17.19 4.01
CA LEU A 399 -37.14 -16.16 3.00
C LEU A 399 -36.84 -14.83 3.68
N ASP A 400 -35.64 -14.30 3.40
CA ASP A 400 -35.23 -12.95 3.76
C ASP A 400 -35.19 -12.00 2.55
N ALA A 401 -35.34 -12.51 1.32
CA ALA A 401 -35.43 -11.74 0.07
C ALA A 401 -36.68 -12.07 -0.78
N ILE A 402 -37.11 -11.11 -1.62
CA ILE A 402 -38.25 -11.30 -2.53
C ILE A 402 -37.96 -12.41 -3.53
N THR A 403 -38.67 -13.52 -3.39
CA THR A 403 -38.43 -14.76 -4.16
C THR A 403 -39.69 -15.22 -4.90
N LYS A 404 -39.50 -15.80 -6.09
CA LYS A 404 -40.58 -16.37 -6.90
C LYS A 404 -40.58 -17.90 -6.81
N LEU A 405 -41.50 -18.45 -6.03
CA LEU A 405 -41.67 -19.89 -5.79
C LEU A 405 -42.63 -20.48 -6.84
N LEU A 406 -42.11 -21.34 -7.70
CA LEU A 406 -42.84 -22.01 -8.78
C LEU A 406 -42.96 -23.53 -8.55
N GLY A 407 -43.74 -24.16 -9.42
CA GLY A 407 -43.95 -25.60 -9.43
C GLY A 407 -45.11 -26.07 -8.54
N SER A 408 -45.21 -27.39 -8.38
CA SER A 408 -46.31 -28.06 -7.66
C SER A 408 -45.82 -29.05 -6.60
N GLY A 409 -44.56 -28.94 -6.19
CA GLY A 409 -44.03 -29.63 -5.02
C GLY A 409 -44.58 -29.08 -3.70
N THR A 410 -44.16 -29.71 -2.60
CA THR A 410 -44.69 -29.39 -1.27
C THR A 410 -43.71 -28.55 -0.47
N ILE A 411 -44.12 -27.36 -0.04
CA ILE A 411 -43.41 -26.58 0.98
C ILE A 411 -44.16 -26.76 2.29
N SER A 412 -43.52 -27.35 3.29
CA SER A 412 -44.21 -27.78 4.52
C SER A 412 -44.41 -26.60 5.47
N LYS A 413 -43.35 -25.82 5.68
CA LYS A 413 -43.38 -24.52 6.34
C LYS A 413 -42.59 -23.50 5.53
N ALA A 414 -43.14 -22.31 5.35
CA ALA A 414 -42.41 -21.13 4.88
C ALA A 414 -42.38 -20.07 5.99
N THR A 415 -41.23 -19.51 6.30
CA THR A 415 -41.06 -18.34 7.17
C THR A 415 -40.72 -17.14 6.28
N VAL A 416 -41.52 -16.09 6.32
CA VAL A 416 -41.37 -14.92 5.43
C VAL A 416 -41.03 -13.69 6.27
N ASN A 417 -39.77 -13.28 6.21
CA ASN A 417 -39.22 -12.16 6.97
C ASN A 417 -39.34 -10.84 6.18
N GLU A 418 -38.76 -9.76 6.71
CA GLU A 418 -39.07 -8.39 6.24
C GLU A 418 -38.70 -8.14 4.78
N GLY A 419 -37.48 -8.50 4.36
CA GLY A 419 -37.03 -8.35 2.97
C GLY A 419 -37.71 -9.28 1.97
N ALA A 420 -38.46 -10.28 2.41
CA ALA A 420 -39.23 -11.19 1.56
C ALA A 420 -40.68 -10.74 1.29
N LYS A 421 -41.07 -9.54 1.73
CA LYS A 421 -42.38 -8.93 1.47
C LYS A 421 -42.69 -8.86 -0.03
N GLY A 422 -43.80 -9.46 -0.44
CA GLY A 422 -44.20 -9.56 -1.85
C GLY A 422 -43.74 -10.83 -2.57
N SER A 423 -43.01 -11.73 -1.90
CA SER A 423 -42.69 -13.07 -2.43
C SER A 423 -43.95 -13.80 -2.91
N SER A 424 -43.81 -14.55 -4.01
CA SER A 424 -44.96 -15.17 -4.69
C SER A 424 -44.84 -16.69 -4.71
N PHE A 425 -45.96 -17.38 -4.46
CA PHE A 425 -46.05 -18.84 -4.47
C PHE A 425 -47.04 -19.30 -5.55
N GLN A 426 -46.61 -20.17 -6.45
CA GLN A 426 -47.51 -20.86 -7.38
C GLN A 426 -48.35 -21.93 -6.66
N THR A 427 -47.73 -22.63 -5.70
CA THR A 427 -48.37 -23.62 -4.83
C THR A 427 -48.22 -23.16 -3.38
N LYS A 428 -49.34 -23.00 -2.67
CA LYS A 428 -49.36 -22.47 -1.31
C LYS A 428 -48.66 -23.45 -0.33
N PRO A 429 -47.70 -22.99 0.50
CA PRO A 429 -47.14 -23.78 1.59
C PRO A 429 -48.19 -24.27 2.59
N LEU A 430 -47.93 -25.40 3.26
CA LEU A 430 -48.88 -25.95 4.26
C LEU A 430 -48.98 -25.04 5.51
N GLN A 431 -47.89 -24.40 5.90
CA GLN A 431 -47.82 -23.36 6.93
C GLN A 431 -47.02 -22.16 6.41
N ILE A 432 -47.45 -20.94 6.77
CA ILE A 432 -46.72 -19.68 6.52
C ILE A 432 -46.60 -18.92 7.84
N ASP A 433 -45.37 -18.69 8.29
CA ASP A 433 -44.97 -17.93 9.48
C ASP A 433 -44.12 -16.70 9.05
N GLY A 434 -43.58 -15.93 10.01
CA GLY A 434 -42.73 -14.75 9.78
C GLY A 434 -43.47 -13.41 9.89
N SER A 435 -42.72 -12.29 9.87
CA SER A 435 -43.28 -10.93 9.99
C SER A 435 -44.19 -10.57 8.81
N GLN A 436 -43.86 -11.07 7.61
CA GLN A 436 -44.52 -10.72 6.34
C GLN A 436 -45.43 -11.83 5.80
N LYS A 437 -45.82 -12.80 6.64
CA LYS A 437 -46.68 -13.95 6.27
C LYS A 437 -47.99 -13.60 5.53
N ASP A 438 -48.54 -12.41 5.80
CA ASP A 438 -49.80 -11.92 5.22
C ASP A 438 -49.59 -11.06 3.96
N ASN A 439 -48.34 -10.75 3.62
CA ASN A 439 -47.91 -9.89 2.50
C ASN A 439 -47.26 -10.68 1.34
N VAL A 440 -47.72 -11.91 1.10
CA VAL A 440 -47.26 -12.78 0.01
C VAL A 440 -48.31 -12.95 -1.08
N VAL A 441 -47.87 -13.14 -2.32
CA VAL A 441 -48.76 -13.38 -3.46
C VAL A 441 -49.07 -14.87 -3.57
N LEU A 442 -50.33 -15.24 -3.32
CA LEU A 442 -50.85 -16.61 -3.38
C LEU A 442 -51.68 -16.85 -4.66
N PRO A 443 -51.82 -18.10 -5.14
CA PRO A 443 -52.61 -18.39 -6.33
C PRO A 443 -54.10 -18.11 -6.06
N ALA A 444 -54.80 -17.57 -7.06
CA ALA A 444 -56.20 -17.21 -6.93
C ALA A 444 -57.08 -18.43 -6.61
N THR A 445 -57.76 -18.40 -5.45
CA THR A 445 -58.68 -19.45 -5.03
C THR A 445 -59.83 -19.61 -6.04
N PRO A 446 -60.11 -20.81 -6.57
CA PRO A 446 -61.27 -21.02 -7.43
C PRO A 446 -62.57 -20.66 -6.70
N PRO A 447 -63.53 -19.96 -7.34
CA PRO A 447 -64.78 -19.59 -6.69
C PRO A 447 -65.58 -20.83 -6.27
N ALA A 448 -66.03 -20.86 -5.01
CA ALA A 448 -66.94 -21.89 -4.53
C ALA A 448 -68.25 -21.83 -5.32
N SER A 449 -68.67 -22.96 -5.90
CA SER A 449 -69.88 -23.02 -6.74
C SER A 449 -71.13 -22.70 -5.93
N SER A 450 -71.83 -21.62 -6.29
CA SER A 450 -73.06 -21.19 -5.62
C SER A 450 -74.23 -22.13 -5.93
N GLY A 451 -74.55 -23.03 -5.00
CA GLY A 451 -75.82 -23.76 -5.01
C GLY A 451 -76.97 -22.84 -4.59
N GLY A 452 -77.87 -22.50 -5.52
CA GLY A 452 -79.00 -21.62 -5.24
C GLY A 452 -80.12 -22.28 -4.42
N GLY A 453 -80.80 -21.49 -3.59
CA GLY A 453 -81.98 -21.91 -2.82
C GLY A 453 -82.86 -20.71 -2.46
N THR A 454 -84.10 -20.70 -2.94
CA THR A 454 -85.04 -19.56 -2.88
C THR A 454 -86.01 -19.60 -1.70
N SER A 455 -86.59 -18.44 -1.34
CA SER A 455 -87.88 -18.27 -0.62
C SER A 455 -87.86 -18.57 0.89
N SER A 456 -88.68 -18.00 1.79
CA SER A 456 -89.73 -16.94 1.71
C SER A 456 -90.17 -16.48 3.11
N GLY A 457 -90.67 -15.24 3.25
CA GLY A 457 -91.93 -14.96 3.99
C GLY A 457 -91.90 -14.18 5.31
N GLY A 458 -92.87 -13.25 5.47
CA GLY A 458 -93.27 -12.58 6.73
C GLY A 458 -92.51 -11.26 7.03
N SER A 459 -93.03 -10.04 6.96
CA SER A 459 -94.36 -9.39 7.18
C SER A 459 -94.60 -8.85 8.60
N ASN A 460 -95.12 -7.61 8.65
CA ASN A 460 -95.48 -6.75 9.79
C ASN A 460 -94.32 -6.09 10.57
N GLY A 461 -94.42 -4.83 11.03
CA GLY A 461 -95.45 -3.83 10.77
C GLY A 461 -95.62 -2.79 11.91
N GLY A 462 -95.57 -1.50 11.57
CA GLY A 462 -95.81 -0.36 12.48
C GLY A 462 -94.54 0.19 13.17
N GLY A 463 -94.41 1.49 13.46
CA GLY A 463 -95.27 2.62 13.08
C GLY A 463 -95.17 3.83 14.03
N SER A 464 -94.71 4.96 13.50
CA SER A 464 -94.87 6.34 14.01
C SER A 464 -94.08 6.82 15.25
N GLY A 465 -93.34 7.93 15.07
CA GLY A 465 -93.09 8.91 16.15
C GLY A 465 -91.82 9.77 16.01
N GLY A 466 -91.96 11.03 15.54
CA GLY A 466 -90.93 12.09 15.74
C GLY A 466 -90.36 12.71 14.47
N ASP A 467 -91.00 13.79 13.98
CA ASP A 467 -90.54 14.65 12.88
C ASP A 467 -90.12 16.02 13.45
N THR A 468 -89.03 16.61 12.94
CA THR A 468 -88.94 18.08 12.69
C THR A 468 -87.71 18.43 11.83
N SER A 469 -87.96 18.77 10.55
CA SER A 469 -87.52 20.00 9.85
C SER A 469 -86.01 20.32 9.59
N PRO A 470 -85.70 21.29 8.67
CA PRO A 470 -84.60 21.09 7.71
C PRO A 470 -83.64 22.31 7.51
N GLY A 471 -82.74 22.19 6.53
CA GLY A 471 -81.86 23.26 6.03
C GLY A 471 -80.44 23.20 6.62
N ASP A 472 -79.42 23.80 6.02
CA ASP A 472 -79.34 24.55 4.75
C ASP A 472 -77.89 24.49 4.21
N GLY A 473 -77.67 24.85 2.94
CA GLY A 473 -76.36 24.84 2.31
C GLY A 473 -75.70 26.23 2.24
N GLY A 474 -74.58 26.40 2.96
CA GLY A 474 -73.46 27.24 2.55
C GLY A 474 -73.54 28.77 2.74
N THR A 475 -72.84 29.25 3.77
CA THR A 475 -72.07 30.51 3.72
C THR A 475 -70.85 30.41 4.63
N ASN A 476 -69.66 30.70 4.10
CA ASN A 476 -68.56 31.32 4.86
C ASN A 476 -68.80 32.85 4.81
N PRO A 477 -68.36 33.70 5.75
CA PRO A 477 -67.44 33.42 6.86
C PRO A 477 -67.94 33.85 8.25
N ASP A 478 -67.29 33.32 9.29
CA ASP A 478 -66.95 34.07 10.52
C ASP A 478 -65.84 33.33 11.28
N ILE A 479 -64.79 34.04 11.68
CA ILE A 479 -63.79 33.57 12.65
C ILE A 479 -64.23 34.07 14.03
N PRO A 480 -64.45 33.18 15.02
CA PRO A 480 -64.54 33.57 16.42
C PRO A 480 -63.35 33.01 17.22
N ASP A 481 -62.34 33.86 17.39
CA ASP A 481 -61.67 34.14 18.67
C ASP A 481 -61.97 33.12 19.79
N GLY A 482 -61.13 32.07 19.90
CA GLY A 482 -61.38 30.98 20.85
C GLY A 482 -60.40 29.80 20.83
N GLN A 483 -59.57 29.64 19.80
CA GLN A 483 -58.51 28.62 19.80
C GLN A 483 -57.53 28.82 20.96
N THR A 484 -57.19 27.72 21.62
CA THR A 484 -56.11 27.65 22.60
C THR A 484 -54.74 27.86 21.94
N ASP A 485 -53.74 28.25 22.74
CA ASP A 485 -52.37 28.40 22.23
C ASP A 485 -51.78 27.09 21.66
N GLU A 486 -52.27 25.94 22.12
CA GLU A 486 -51.84 24.61 21.66
C GLU A 486 -52.44 24.28 20.29
N GLU A 487 -53.75 24.54 20.08
CA GLU A 487 -54.40 24.40 18.76
C GLU A 487 -53.79 25.34 17.71
N LYS A 488 -53.47 26.59 18.09
CA LYS A 488 -52.82 27.55 17.18
C LYS A 488 -51.42 27.11 16.74
N VAL A 489 -50.66 26.48 17.62
CA VAL A 489 -49.34 25.94 17.28
C VAL A 489 -49.51 24.71 16.37
N ALA A 490 -50.46 23.81 16.67
CA ALA A 490 -50.73 22.64 15.83
C ALA A 490 -51.14 23.02 14.38
N ASP A 491 -52.14 23.91 14.21
CA ASP A 491 -52.59 24.38 12.88
C ASP A 491 -51.46 25.04 12.08
N ALA A 492 -50.59 25.79 12.76
CA ALA A 492 -49.43 26.43 12.16
C ALA A 492 -48.34 25.43 11.73
N ILE A 493 -48.09 24.39 12.54
CA ILE A 493 -47.15 23.32 12.24
C ILE A 493 -47.63 22.50 11.02
N GLU A 494 -48.90 22.08 10.98
CA GLU A 494 -49.47 21.33 9.86
C GLU A 494 -49.37 22.11 8.53
N ALA A 495 -49.61 23.43 8.57
CA ALA A 495 -49.46 24.28 7.40
C ALA A 495 -47.99 24.47 6.94
N ILE A 496 -47.02 24.40 7.85
CA ILE A 496 -45.58 24.46 7.51
C ILE A 496 -45.10 23.12 6.96
N GLU A 497 -45.49 22.00 7.56
CA GLU A 497 -45.18 20.66 7.03
C GLU A 497 -45.76 20.46 5.62
N GLY A 498 -46.98 20.98 5.37
CA GLY A 498 -47.61 20.99 4.05
C GLY A 498 -46.90 21.80 2.96
N LEU A 499 -45.90 22.63 3.30
CA LEU A 499 -45.07 23.33 2.31
C LEU A 499 -43.99 22.44 1.67
N ASN A 500 -43.67 21.29 2.28
CA ASN A 500 -42.70 20.31 1.78
C ASN A 500 -41.35 20.95 1.38
N LEU A 501 -40.80 21.78 2.26
CA LEU A 501 -39.63 22.63 2.03
C LEU A 501 -38.34 21.82 1.85
N GLU A 502 -37.57 22.13 0.81
CA GLU A 502 -36.29 21.50 0.49
C GLU A 502 -35.12 22.30 1.10
N TRP A 503 -34.03 21.59 1.44
CA TRP A 503 -32.88 22.14 2.17
C TRP A 503 -32.12 23.27 1.41
N ASP A 504 -32.18 23.29 0.07
CA ASP A 504 -31.62 24.36 -0.78
C ASP A 504 -32.52 25.61 -0.84
N THR A 505 -33.19 25.96 0.27
CA THR A 505 -33.86 27.25 0.42
C THR A 505 -33.22 28.07 1.53
N ASP A 506 -32.58 29.17 1.14
CA ASP A 506 -31.99 30.11 2.09
C ASP A 506 -33.03 30.62 3.12
N VAL A 507 -32.52 31.13 4.24
CA VAL A 507 -33.35 31.56 5.37
C VAL A 507 -34.36 32.63 4.94
N GLU A 508 -34.00 33.54 4.03
CA GLU A 508 -34.91 34.59 3.55
C GLU A 508 -36.07 34.01 2.72
N THR A 509 -35.79 33.05 1.83
CA THR A 509 -36.78 32.34 1.01
C THR A 509 -37.70 31.48 1.86
N THR A 510 -37.16 30.81 2.88
CA THR A 510 -37.94 30.02 3.84
C THR A 510 -38.85 30.92 4.68
N VAL A 511 -38.34 32.06 5.17
CA VAL A 511 -39.12 33.09 5.88
C VAL A 511 -40.33 33.55 5.05
N VAL A 512 -40.16 33.77 3.74
CA VAL A 512 -41.28 34.20 2.87
C VAL A 512 -42.36 33.12 2.78
N LYS A 513 -42.00 31.88 2.42
CA LYS A 513 -42.98 30.79 2.25
C LYS A 513 -43.73 30.47 3.54
N VAL A 514 -43.02 30.40 4.67
CA VAL A 514 -43.61 30.15 5.99
C VAL A 514 -44.55 31.29 6.40
N ASN A 515 -44.14 32.55 6.22
CA ASN A 515 -45.01 33.69 6.56
C ASN A 515 -46.26 33.77 5.66
N GLU A 516 -46.17 33.42 4.38
CA GLU A 516 -47.34 33.36 3.49
C GLU A 516 -48.33 32.27 3.93
N ALA A 517 -47.85 31.07 4.25
CA ALA A 517 -48.68 29.97 4.76
C ALA A 517 -49.40 30.36 6.06
N ILE A 518 -48.67 30.87 7.06
CA ILE A 518 -49.22 31.26 8.36
C ILE A 518 -50.17 32.45 8.24
N SER A 519 -49.87 33.43 7.39
CA SER A 519 -50.76 34.57 7.13
C SER A 519 -52.10 34.15 6.52
N SER A 520 -52.13 33.04 5.76
CA SER A 520 -53.36 32.51 5.16
C SER A 520 -54.33 31.91 6.19
N LEU A 521 -53.84 31.47 7.36
CA LEU A 521 -54.65 30.91 8.45
C LEU A 521 -55.33 31.97 9.32
N GLY A 522 -54.84 33.22 9.33
CA GLY A 522 -55.42 34.31 10.12
C GLY A 522 -55.24 34.21 11.64
N LEU A 523 -54.29 33.39 12.10
CA LEU A 523 -54.04 33.15 13.53
C LEU A 523 -53.51 34.40 14.25
N THR A 524 -54.03 34.70 15.44
CA THR A 524 -53.57 35.83 16.26
C THR A 524 -52.83 35.37 17.52
N GLY A 525 -51.69 36.00 17.80
CA GLY A 525 -50.81 35.67 18.93
C GLY A 525 -49.72 34.63 18.64
N VAL A 526 -49.71 34.05 17.42
CA VAL A 526 -48.65 33.16 16.96
C VAL A 526 -47.43 33.98 16.52
N THR A 527 -46.25 33.58 16.98
CA THR A 527 -44.95 34.10 16.53
C THR A 527 -44.17 32.96 15.91
N VAL A 528 -43.70 33.13 14.68
CA VAL A 528 -42.82 32.18 13.99
C VAL A 528 -41.45 32.79 13.78
N ILE A 529 -40.42 32.05 14.17
CA ILE A 529 -39.01 32.41 14.01
C ILE A 529 -38.39 31.36 13.11
N VAL A 530 -37.87 31.79 11.96
CA VAL A 530 -37.01 30.96 11.12
C VAL A 530 -35.58 31.43 11.37
N ALA A 531 -34.69 30.52 11.75
CA ALA A 531 -33.29 30.81 12.01
C ALA A 531 -32.39 29.73 11.42
N GLN A 532 -31.15 30.08 11.12
CA GLN A 532 -30.11 29.10 10.85
C GLN A 532 -29.67 28.49 12.21
N GLY A 533 -29.58 27.17 12.27
CA GLY A 533 -29.18 26.44 13.47
C GLY A 533 -27.77 26.82 13.95
N THR A 534 -27.57 26.84 15.27
CA THR A 534 -26.24 27.01 15.86
C THR A 534 -25.43 25.71 15.81
N GLU A 535 -24.12 25.79 16.11
CA GLU A 535 -23.08 24.78 15.77
C GLU A 535 -23.37 23.30 16.12
N ALA A 536 -24.30 23.00 17.04
CA ALA A 536 -24.76 21.64 17.30
C ALA A 536 -25.73 21.06 16.22
N SER A 537 -26.09 21.84 15.19
CA SER A 537 -27.16 21.51 14.23
C SER A 537 -26.79 21.79 12.76
N GLU A 538 -25.51 21.57 12.37
CA GLU A 538 -25.00 21.47 10.97
C GLU A 538 -25.62 22.44 9.92
N GLY A 539 -25.96 23.67 10.29
CA GLY A 539 -26.55 24.65 9.37
C GLY A 539 -28.01 24.40 8.96
N ASN A 540 -28.74 23.49 9.63
CA ASN A 540 -30.17 23.25 9.42
C ASN A 540 -30.99 24.54 9.54
N VAL A 541 -32.05 24.69 8.74
CA VAL A 541 -33.04 25.77 8.94
C VAL A 541 -34.06 25.33 9.98
N VAL A 542 -34.14 26.09 11.06
CA VAL A 542 -34.96 25.79 12.24
C VAL A 542 -36.17 26.72 12.25
N VAL A 543 -37.38 26.16 12.20
CA VAL A 543 -38.64 26.90 12.26
C VAL A 543 -39.30 26.70 13.62
N THR A 544 -39.28 27.72 14.47
CA THR A 544 -39.89 27.71 15.79
C THR A 544 -41.21 28.47 15.77
N VAL A 545 -42.30 27.77 16.05
CA VAL A 545 -43.66 28.29 16.17
C VAL A 545 -44.01 28.41 17.65
N SER A 546 -44.58 29.55 18.06
CA SER A 546 -44.96 29.79 19.45
C SER A 546 -46.27 30.56 19.56
N SER A 547 -47.09 30.24 20.56
CA SER A 547 -48.27 31.03 20.96
C SER A 547 -48.37 31.00 22.48
N GLY A 548 -48.50 32.16 23.11
CA GLY A 548 -48.54 32.28 24.57
C GLY A 548 -47.29 31.68 25.25
N ALA A 549 -47.46 30.53 25.91
CA ALA A 549 -46.38 29.77 26.54
C ALA A 549 -46.05 28.44 25.83
N ILE A 550 -46.77 28.11 24.75
CA ILE A 550 -46.51 26.91 23.94
C ILE A 550 -45.48 27.27 22.87
N THR A 551 -44.52 26.37 22.64
CA THR A 551 -43.46 26.53 21.63
C THR A 551 -43.12 25.16 21.08
N GLN A 552 -43.06 25.04 19.76
CA GLN A 552 -42.69 23.84 19.03
C GLN A 552 -41.73 24.20 17.90
N THR A 553 -40.79 23.32 17.62
CA THR A 553 -39.72 23.55 16.64
C THR A 553 -39.73 22.43 15.60
N ILE A 554 -39.66 22.81 14.33
CA ILE A 554 -39.43 21.93 13.18
C ILE A 554 -38.00 22.17 12.70
N GLU A 555 -37.23 21.11 12.50
CA GLU A 555 -35.97 21.18 11.75
C GLU A 555 -36.22 20.79 10.30
N ILE A 556 -35.82 21.66 9.36
CA ILE A 556 -35.83 21.35 7.93
C ILE A 556 -34.52 20.65 7.61
N VAL A 557 -34.59 19.32 7.50
CA VAL A 557 -33.45 18.44 7.24
C VAL A 557 -33.39 18.08 5.76
N ASP A 558 -32.19 17.96 5.19
CA ASP A 558 -32.04 17.42 3.83
C ASP A 558 -32.53 15.97 3.77
N SER A 559 -33.69 15.76 3.14
CA SER A 559 -34.28 14.44 2.97
C SER A 559 -33.41 13.49 2.12
N SER A 560 -32.42 14.00 1.39
CA SER A 560 -31.44 13.21 0.62
C SER A 560 -30.21 12.77 1.43
N VAL A 561 -30.03 13.28 2.66
CA VAL A 561 -28.97 12.83 3.58
C VAL A 561 -29.53 11.80 4.56
N ALA A 562 -28.82 10.70 4.77
CA ALA A 562 -29.00 9.79 5.89
C ALA A 562 -27.87 10.01 6.92
N LYS A 563 -28.20 10.06 8.21
CA LYS A 563 -27.23 9.98 9.31
C LYS A 563 -27.38 8.61 9.95
N VAL A 564 -26.27 7.89 10.13
CA VAL A 564 -26.28 6.47 10.52
C VAL A 564 -25.21 6.19 11.57
N SER A 565 -25.55 5.44 12.62
CA SER A 565 -24.65 5.03 13.70
C SER A 565 -24.51 3.51 13.83
N SER A 566 -25.13 2.76 12.93
CA SER A 566 -25.11 1.29 12.95
C SER A 566 -25.18 0.70 11.54
N LEU A 567 -24.74 -0.56 11.43
CA LEU A 567 -24.81 -1.35 10.19
C LEU A 567 -26.23 -1.37 9.58
N ILE A 568 -27.26 -1.56 10.40
CA ILE A 568 -28.67 -1.63 9.94
C ILE A 568 -29.08 -0.31 9.29
N GLU A 569 -28.79 0.83 9.93
CA GLU A 569 -29.11 2.14 9.38
C GLU A 569 -28.30 2.44 8.10
N PHE A 570 -27.04 2.00 8.03
CA PHE A 570 -26.19 2.12 6.85
C PHE A 570 -26.74 1.29 5.67
N GLU A 571 -27.14 0.04 5.91
CA GLU A 571 -27.78 -0.83 4.90
C GLU A 571 -29.14 -0.27 4.44
N GLU A 572 -30.00 0.19 5.36
CA GLU A 572 -31.28 0.83 5.01
C GLU A 572 -31.07 2.10 4.17
N ALA A 573 -30.06 2.91 4.50
CA ALA A 573 -29.70 4.09 3.73
C ALA A 573 -29.15 3.75 2.34
N LEU A 574 -28.33 2.69 2.21
CA LEU A 574 -27.87 2.18 0.92
C LEU A 574 -29.03 1.67 0.05
N LEU A 575 -30.04 1.02 0.62
CA LEU A 575 -31.23 0.57 -0.11
C LEU A 575 -32.17 1.72 -0.53
N ASN A 576 -32.18 2.83 0.21
CA ASN A 576 -33.06 3.97 -0.07
C ASN A 576 -32.49 4.87 -1.16
N THR A 577 -32.99 4.72 -2.39
CA THR A 577 -32.56 5.50 -3.57
C THR A 577 -32.80 7.00 -3.49
N ASN A 578 -33.60 7.49 -2.53
CA ASN A 578 -33.75 8.93 -2.29
C ASN A 578 -32.57 9.51 -1.47
N LYS A 579 -31.74 8.65 -0.85
CA LYS A 579 -30.57 9.07 -0.06
C LYS A 579 -29.33 9.18 -0.96
N SER A 580 -29.05 10.36 -1.50
CA SER A 580 -27.83 10.62 -2.27
C SER A 580 -26.57 10.60 -1.40
N THR A 581 -26.70 10.89 -0.10
CA THR A 581 -25.58 10.98 0.85
C THR A 581 -25.86 10.17 2.11
N ILE A 582 -24.86 9.44 2.60
CA ILE A 582 -24.88 8.69 3.86
C ILE A 582 -23.73 9.23 4.71
N LYS A 583 -24.04 9.80 5.87
CA LYS A 583 -23.08 10.29 6.86
C LYS A 583 -23.02 9.34 8.05
N LEU A 584 -21.86 8.79 8.36
CA LEU A 584 -21.63 8.08 9.62
C LEU A 584 -21.59 9.09 10.77
N VAL A 585 -22.21 8.75 11.90
CA VAL A 585 -22.15 9.52 13.15
C VAL A 585 -21.68 8.69 14.34
N ASP A 586 -21.52 7.38 14.17
CA ASP A 586 -20.71 6.50 15.03
C ASP A 586 -20.00 5.44 14.17
N SER A 587 -19.02 4.73 14.76
CA SER A 587 -18.34 3.59 14.14
C SER A 587 -19.13 2.29 14.38
N PHE A 588 -19.04 1.31 13.47
CA PHE A 588 -19.72 0.03 13.63
C PHE A 588 -18.97 -1.14 13.00
N THR A 589 -19.26 -2.35 13.48
CA THR A 589 -18.74 -3.59 12.90
C THR A 589 -19.76 -4.23 11.95
N THR A 590 -19.27 -5.07 11.06
CA THR A 590 -20.05 -5.96 10.18
C THR A 590 -19.41 -7.35 10.19
N ASP A 591 -20.21 -8.40 10.08
CA ASP A 591 -19.74 -9.79 9.91
C ASP A 591 -19.69 -10.22 8.43
N LYS A 592 -20.14 -9.35 7.52
CA LYS A 592 -20.14 -9.56 6.06
C LYS A 592 -19.68 -8.31 5.31
N LYS A 593 -19.19 -8.49 4.08
CA LYS A 593 -18.92 -7.37 3.15
C LYS A 593 -20.18 -6.56 2.85
N ILE A 594 -20.04 -5.24 2.70
CA ILE A 594 -21.17 -4.36 2.36
C ILE A 594 -21.09 -3.92 0.90
N VAL A 595 -22.12 -4.25 0.11
CA VAL A 595 -22.15 -3.99 -1.34
C VAL A 595 -22.81 -2.64 -1.66
N VAL A 596 -22.09 -1.79 -2.39
CA VAL A 596 -22.54 -0.48 -2.89
C VAL A 596 -22.80 -0.58 -4.40
N SER A 597 -24.07 -0.66 -4.79
CA SER A 597 -24.50 -0.93 -6.17
C SER A 597 -25.26 0.23 -6.83
N ARG A 598 -25.17 1.44 -6.28
CA ARG A 598 -25.76 2.67 -6.83
C ARG A 598 -24.86 3.88 -6.58
N ALA A 599 -25.09 4.95 -7.35
CA ALA A 599 -24.53 6.27 -7.04
C ALA A 599 -24.95 6.72 -5.63
N VAL A 600 -23.96 7.07 -4.81
CA VAL A 600 -24.11 7.54 -3.42
C VAL A 600 -22.80 8.20 -2.97
N THR A 601 -22.90 9.20 -2.10
CA THR A 601 -21.75 9.70 -1.32
C THR A 601 -21.77 9.04 0.05
N ILE A 602 -20.73 8.29 0.39
CA ILE A 602 -20.47 7.76 1.74
C ILE A 602 -19.46 8.70 2.40
N ASP A 603 -19.90 9.33 3.49
CA ASP A 603 -19.16 10.29 4.29
C ASP A 603 -18.94 9.69 5.68
N GLY A 604 -17.77 9.10 5.91
CA GLY A 604 -17.46 8.42 7.16
C GLY A 604 -17.24 9.34 8.35
N GLN A 605 -17.00 10.64 8.13
CA GLN A 605 -16.63 11.62 9.17
C GLN A 605 -15.49 11.15 10.11
N ASN A 606 -14.54 10.39 9.55
CA ASN A 606 -13.41 9.67 10.17
C ASN A 606 -13.79 8.51 11.09
N HIS A 607 -14.99 7.95 10.94
CA HIS A 607 -15.45 6.77 11.67
C HIS A 607 -15.09 5.47 10.96
N GLN A 608 -15.07 4.38 11.73
CA GLN A 608 -14.65 3.06 11.30
C GLN A 608 -15.83 2.17 10.91
N ILE A 609 -15.68 1.46 9.79
CA ILE A 609 -16.42 0.25 9.46
C ILE A 609 -15.43 -0.92 9.55
N GLU A 610 -15.69 -1.88 10.42
CA GLU A 610 -14.80 -3.02 10.69
C GLU A 610 -15.45 -4.34 10.29
N LEU A 611 -14.80 -5.13 9.45
CA LEU A 611 -15.21 -6.49 9.12
C LEU A 611 -14.67 -7.48 10.17
N THR A 612 -15.56 -8.05 10.98
CA THR A 612 -15.21 -8.96 12.09
C THR A 612 -15.47 -10.44 11.77
N GLY A 613 -16.00 -10.76 10.59
CA GLY A 613 -16.42 -12.12 10.20
C GLY A 613 -15.33 -13.01 9.58
N ASN A 614 -14.05 -12.74 9.83
CA ASN A 614 -12.94 -13.36 9.10
C ASN A 614 -12.51 -14.73 9.69
N ASP A 615 -13.47 -15.65 9.82
CA ASP A 615 -13.27 -17.00 10.39
C ASP A 615 -12.85 -18.07 9.35
N GLU A 616 -12.82 -17.74 8.04
CA GLU A 616 -12.48 -18.69 6.96
C GLU A 616 -11.43 -18.13 5.98
N ALA A 617 -10.50 -19.00 5.57
CA ALA A 617 -9.31 -18.60 4.81
C ALA A 617 -9.63 -18.12 3.37
N TRP A 618 -9.09 -16.94 3.02
CA TRP A 618 -8.90 -16.45 1.64
C TRP A 618 -10.17 -16.43 0.76
N ASN A 619 -11.27 -15.87 1.27
CA ASN A 619 -12.56 -15.83 0.56
C ASN A 619 -12.81 -14.57 -0.30
N SER A 620 -11.91 -13.58 -0.29
CA SER A 620 -12.14 -12.23 -0.87
C SER A 620 -13.09 -11.38 0.00
N ASN A 621 -12.75 -11.26 1.29
CA ASN A 621 -13.48 -10.56 2.35
C ASN A 621 -13.11 -9.06 2.36
N TYR A 622 -13.90 -8.18 1.73
CA TYR A 622 -13.67 -6.73 1.78
C TYR A 622 -14.69 -6.02 2.66
N VAL A 623 -14.34 -4.92 3.31
CA VAL A 623 -15.30 -4.16 4.12
C VAL A 623 -16.40 -3.55 3.24
N LEU A 624 -15.99 -2.81 2.20
CA LEU A 624 -16.89 -2.27 1.18
C LEU A 624 -16.58 -2.86 -0.20
N GLN A 625 -17.61 -3.21 -0.96
CA GLN A 625 -17.51 -3.62 -2.36
C GLN A 625 -18.38 -2.70 -3.23
N VAL A 626 -17.77 -1.85 -4.06
CA VAL A 626 -18.50 -1.05 -5.05
C VAL A 626 -18.63 -1.85 -6.35
N TYR A 627 -19.86 -2.12 -6.78
CA TYR A 627 -20.15 -3.11 -7.82
C TYR A 627 -21.11 -2.58 -8.91
N ASP A 628 -20.69 -2.72 -10.18
CA ASP A 628 -21.41 -2.34 -11.40
C ASP A 628 -22.10 -0.95 -11.36
N THR A 629 -21.43 0.05 -10.81
CA THR A 629 -22.02 1.38 -10.60
C THR A 629 -21.07 2.54 -10.84
N THR A 630 -21.60 3.73 -11.07
CA THR A 630 -20.82 4.96 -11.36
C THR A 630 -21.31 6.13 -10.53
N GLY A 631 -20.41 7.03 -10.14
CA GLY A 631 -20.76 8.18 -9.32
C GLY A 631 -20.88 7.84 -7.83
N VAL A 632 -20.04 6.91 -7.38
CA VAL A 632 -19.84 6.65 -5.94
C VAL A 632 -18.69 7.53 -5.46
N ILE A 633 -18.94 8.27 -4.39
CA ILE A 633 -17.92 9.04 -3.68
C ILE A 633 -17.77 8.40 -2.31
N ILE A 634 -16.55 8.05 -1.91
CA ILE A 634 -16.24 7.62 -0.54
C ILE A 634 -15.27 8.64 0.04
N LYS A 635 -15.58 9.14 1.24
CA LYS A 635 -14.75 10.15 1.90
C LYS A 635 -14.68 9.99 3.42
N ASP A 636 -13.56 10.43 3.97
CA ASP A 636 -13.36 10.59 5.42
C ASP A 636 -13.75 9.30 6.20
N VAL A 637 -13.19 8.12 5.88
CA VAL A 637 -13.65 6.84 6.46
C VAL A 637 -12.48 5.88 6.75
N LYS A 638 -12.61 5.09 7.82
CA LYS A 638 -11.70 3.99 8.16
C LYS A 638 -12.36 2.62 7.85
N LEU A 639 -11.68 1.74 7.12
CA LEU A 639 -12.19 0.44 6.65
C LEU A 639 -11.19 -0.67 7.01
N THR A 640 -11.49 -1.51 8.00
CA THR A 640 -10.54 -2.49 8.59
C THR A 640 -11.08 -3.91 8.73
N GLY A 641 -10.20 -4.87 9.04
CA GLY A 641 -10.55 -6.24 9.42
C GLY A 641 -10.81 -7.22 8.26
N GLY A 642 -10.80 -6.74 7.02
CA GLY A 642 -10.93 -7.56 5.82
C GLY A 642 -9.58 -8.01 5.24
N ASP A 643 -9.67 -8.74 4.12
CA ASP A 643 -8.55 -8.93 3.18
C ASP A 643 -8.09 -7.58 2.61
N ALA A 644 -9.04 -6.68 2.33
CA ALA A 644 -8.82 -5.24 2.09
C ALA A 644 -10.01 -4.39 2.54
N GLY A 645 -9.79 -3.09 2.73
CA GLY A 645 -10.83 -2.14 3.10
C GLY A 645 -11.87 -1.92 1.99
N LEU A 646 -11.44 -1.88 0.72
CA LEU A 646 -12.30 -1.54 -0.41
C LEU A 646 -12.03 -2.39 -1.66
N LEU A 647 -13.09 -2.93 -2.26
CA LEU A 647 -13.07 -3.52 -3.61
C LEU A 647 -13.85 -2.64 -4.58
N VAL A 648 -13.24 -2.28 -5.71
CA VAL A 648 -13.86 -1.54 -6.81
C VAL A 648 -14.03 -2.47 -8.01
N ASN A 649 -15.21 -3.07 -8.17
CA ASN A 649 -15.53 -3.96 -9.29
C ASN A 649 -16.29 -3.25 -10.41
N GLY A 650 -15.63 -3.07 -11.57
CA GLY A 650 -16.27 -2.58 -12.79
C GLY A 650 -16.97 -1.22 -12.63
N SER A 651 -16.57 -0.46 -11.61
CA SER A 651 -17.27 0.70 -11.08
C SER A 651 -16.44 1.97 -11.17
N SER A 652 -17.10 3.13 -11.14
CA SER A 652 -16.44 4.43 -11.05
C SER A 652 -16.57 5.02 -9.65
N VAL A 653 -15.44 5.07 -8.95
CA VAL A 653 -15.29 5.52 -7.56
C VAL A 653 -14.33 6.70 -7.48
N GLU A 654 -14.73 7.73 -6.73
CA GLU A 654 -13.89 8.87 -6.38
C GLU A 654 -13.65 8.87 -4.87
N LEU A 655 -12.39 8.89 -4.45
CA LEU A 655 -11.98 9.00 -3.05
C LEU A 655 -11.63 10.46 -2.71
N LYS A 656 -12.06 10.91 -1.53
CA LYS A 656 -11.83 12.28 -1.03
C LYS A 656 -11.51 12.28 0.47
N GLY A 657 -10.77 13.30 0.91
CA GLY A 657 -10.42 13.42 2.33
C GLY A 657 -9.55 12.25 2.80
N THR A 658 -9.66 11.86 4.07
CA THR A 658 -8.85 10.78 4.64
C THR A 658 -9.53 9.43 4.41
N ILE A 659 -8.82 8.48 3.81
CA ILE A 659 -9.29 7.09 3.66
C ILE A 659 -8.28 6.18 4.34
N ASP A 660 -8.63 5.66 5.51
CA ASP A 660 -7.79 4.74 6.26
C ASP A 660 -8.19 3.30 5.95
N VAL A 661 -7.25 2.55 5.37
CA VAL A 661 -7.38 1.13 5.00
C VAL A 661 -6.32 0.27 5.69
N SER A 662 -5.81 0.75 6.83
CA SER A 662 -4.97 0.01 7.77
C SER A 662 -5.68 -1.23 8.33
N ASP A 663 -4.94 -2.08 9.04
CA ASP A 663 -5.50 -3.21 9.81
C ASP A 663 -6.30 -4.21 8.95
N ASN A 664 -5.97 -4.32 7.65
CA ASN A 664 -6.44 -5.35 6.72
C ASN A 664 -5.32 -6.37 6.42
N PHE A 665 -5.65 -7.52 5.82
CA PHE A 665 -4.75 -8.67 5.70
C PHE A 665 -3.82 -8.66 4.47
N PHE A 666 -4.30 -8.19 3.30
CA PHE A 666 -3.59 -8.28 2.02
C PHE A 666 -3.35 -6.91 1.35
N GLY A 667 -3.66 -5.82 2.05
CA GLY A 667 -3.46 -4.45 1.58
C GLY A 667 -4.72 -3.60 1.76
N GLY A 668 -4.75 -2.44 1.08
CA GLY A 668 -5.79 -1.44 1.30
C GLY A 668 -7.02 -1.55 0.40
N ILE A 669 -6.79 -1.53 -0.92
CA ILE A 669 -7.81 -1.33 -1.96
C ILE A 669 -7.53 -2.23 -3.16
N GLU A 670 -8.52 -2.97 -3.64
CA GLU A 670 -8.46 -3.64 -4.94
C GLU A 670 -9.25 -2.87 -6.00
N SER A 671 -8.65 -2.71 -7.18
CA SER A 671 -9.33 -2.29 -8.40
C SER A 671 -9.38 -3.44 -9.41
N SER A 672 -10.58 -3.92 -9.75
CA SER A 672 -10.74 -5.01 -10.73
C SER A 672 -12.04 -4.88 -11.52
N LYS A 673 -12.19 -5.64 -12.61
CA LYS A 673 -13.46 -5.65 -13.37
C LYS A 673 -14.57 -6.41 -12.67
N GLY A 674 -14.22 -7.38 -11.82
CA GLY A 674 -15.15 -8.41 -11.39
C GLY A 674 -15.53 -9.39 -12.51
N LYS A 675 -15.96 -10.59 -12.11
CA LYS A 675 -16.37 -11.66 -13.02
C LYS A 675 -17.74 -11.33 -13.64
N GLY A 676 -17.80 -11.13 -14.96
CA GLY A 676 -19.05 -10.95 -15.71
C GLY A 676 -19.48 -9.50 -15.98
N LEU A 677 -18.77 -8.49 -15.47
CA LEU A 677 -19.07 -7.09 -15.76
C LEU A 677 -18.51 -6.64 -17.13
N VAL A 678 -19.19 -5.67 -17.75
CA VAL A 678 -18.77 -5.10 -19.05
C VAL A 678 -17.88 -3.86 -18.87
N SER A 679 -18.18 -3.05 -17.86
CA SER A 679 -17.46 -1.83 -17.48
C SER A 679 -16.09 -2.17 -16.87
N ASN A 680 -15.06 -1.39 -17.19
CA ASN A 680 -13.77 -1.47 -16.50
C ASN A 680 -13.80 -0.56 -15.25
N PRO A 681 -13.04 -0.87 -14.17
CA PRO A 681 -13.00 -0.02 -13.00
C PRO A 681 -12.32 1.32 -13.32
N GLN A 682 -12.80 2.37 -12.65
CA GLN A 682 -12.28 3.74 -12.70
C GLN A 682 -12.14 4.21 -11.26
N LEU A 683 -10.92 4.27 -10.74
CA LEU A 683 -10.66 4.69 -9.37
C LEU A 683 -9.86 6.00 -9.37
N ASN A 684 -10.45 7.07 -8.85
CA ASN A 684 -9.76 8.32 -8.66
C ASN A 684 -9.39 8.52 -7.18
N VAL A 685 -8.10 8.54 -6.87
CA VAL A 685 -7.57 8.81 -5.53
C VAL A 685 -6.79 10.13 -5.47
N SER A 686 -6.75 10.91 -6.56
CA SER A 686 -5.89 12.11 -6.64
C SER A 686 -6.18 13.18 -5.58
N SER A 687 -7.39 13.19 -5.03
CA SER A 687 -7.89 14.12 -4.00
C SER A 687 -8.11 13.48 -2.61
N ALA A 688 -7.64 12.25 -2.40
CA ALA A 688 -7.66 11.59 -1.11
C ALA A 688 -6.26 11.54 -0.50
N THR A 689 -6.20 11.56 0.82
CA THR A 689 -5.05 11.10 1.60
C THR A 689 -5.36 9.68 2.02
N LEU A 690 -4.57 8.70 1.55
CA LEU A 690 -4.73 7.31 2.03
C LEU A 690 -3.84 7.09 3.26
N VAL A 691 -4.32 6.30 4.21
CA VAL A 691 -3.53 5.78 5.34
C VAL A 691 -3.58 4.26 5.28
N ASN A 692 -2.44 3.59 5.41
CA ASN A 692 -2.37 2.13 5.41
C ASN A 692 -1.14 1.63 6.17
N THR A 693 -1.29 1.34 7.46
CA THR A 693 -0.19 0.79 8.28
C THR A 693 0.18 -0.66 7.94
N THR A 694 -0.68 -1.38 7.20
CA THR A 694 -0.41 -2.77 6.75
C THR A 694 0.75 -2.84 5.73
N GLU A 695 1.12 -1.75 5.06
CA GLU A 695 2.25 -1.76 4.12
C GLU A 695 3.59 -2.16 4.75
N ALA A 696 3.73 -2.00 6.08
CA ALA A 696 4.89 -2.48 6.84
C ALA A 696 5.11 -4.01 6.71
N PHE A 697 4.11 -4.77 6.25
CA PHE A 697 4.19 -6.20 5.97
C PHE A 697 4.43 -6.53 4.48
N GLY A 698 4.76 -5.54 3.64
CA GLY A 698 5.09 -5.73 2.22
C GLY A 698 3.90 -5.79 1.26
N GLN A 699 2.67 -5.56 1.75
CA GLN A 699 1.45 -5.56 0.96
C GLN A 699 1.14 -4.14 0.40
N PRO A 700 0.57 -4.02 -0.81
CA PRO A 700 0.30 -2.71 -1.42
C PRO A 700 -0.99 -2.05 -0.87
N THR A 701 -0.99 -0.72 -0.74
CA THR A 701 -2.23 0.05 -0.47
C THR A 701 -3.25 -0.10 -1.58
N LEU A 702 -2.81 -0.24 -2.83
CA LEU A 702 -3.71 -0.37 -3.96
C LEU A 702 -3.15 -1.34 -5.00
N TRP A 703 -3.94 -2.30 -5.48
CA TRP A 703 -3.54 -3.20 -6.57
C TRP A 703 -4.63 -3.35 -7.63
N GLU A 704 -4.21 -3.71 -8.85
CA GLU A 704 -5.10 -4.05 -9.95
C GLU A 704 -5.18 -5.57 -10.12
N ASP A 705 -6.37 -6.19 -10.16
CA ASP A 705 -6.48 -7.61 -10.58
C ASP A 705 -6.97 -7.76 -12.03
N LYS A 706 -6.13 -8.42 -12.84
CA LYS A 706 -6.41 -8.99 -14.18
C LYS A 706 -6.98 -8.06 -15.28
N ILE A 707 -7.02 -6.73 -15.13
CA ILE A 707 -7.82 -5.86 -16.02
C ILE A 707 -7.23 -4.50 -16.45
N THR A 708 -7.66 -4.05 -17.63
CA THR A 708 -7.44 -2.73 -18.27
C THR A 708 -8.26 -1.58 -17.64
N GLY A 709 -8.13 -1.36 -16.33
CA GLY A 709 -8.75 -0.23 -15.62
C GLY A 709 -8.04 1.11 -15.88
N THR A 710 -8.46 2.16 -15.18
CA THR A 710 -7.58 3.32 -14.95
C THR A 710 -7.65 3.78 -13.50
N ILE A 711 -6.48 3.92 -12.89
CA ILE A 711 -6.30 4.53 -11.57
C ILE A 711 -5.67 5.91 -11.75
N SER A 712 -6.30 6.93 -11.18
CA SER A 712 -5.79 8.31 -11.19
C SER A 712 -5.20 8.65 -9.82
N THR A 713 -3.88 8.77 -9.74
CA THR A 713 -3.13 9.07 -8.50
C THR A 713 -2.47 10.46 -8.55
N SER A 714 -2.04 10.99 -7.41
CA SER A 714 -1.40 12.32 -7.27
C SER A 714 0.05 12.26 -6.76
N GLY A 715 0.84 11.27 -7.21
CA GLY A 715 2.26 11.18 -6.84
C GLY A 715 2.55 10.67 -5.41
N GLN A 716 1.51 10.30 -4.66
CA GLN A 716 1.59 9.71 -3.31
C GLN A 716 2.17 8.28 -3.27
N PHE A 717 2.31 7.63 -4.44
CA PHE A 717 2.65 6.21 -4.53
C PHE A 717 3.95 5.94 -5.28
N THR A 718 4.57 4.81 -4.95
CA THR A 718 5.55 4.09 -5.76
C THR A 718 4.83 2.95 -6.49
N LEU A 719 4.92 2.94 -7.83
CA LEU A 719 4.36 1.88 -8.67
C LEU A 719 5.38 0.75 -8.85
N ILE A 720 4.99 -0.46 -8.46
CA ILE A 720 5.73 -1.71 -8.68
C ILE A 720 4.84 -2.62 -9.53
N THR A 721 5.43 -3.39 -10.46
CA THR A 721 4.69 -4.38 -11.26
C THR A 721 5.23 -5.78 -10.96
N LEU A 722 4.42 -6.62 -10.31
CA LEU A 722 4.76 -8.01 -10.00
C LEU A 722 3.93 -8.97 -10.86
N LYS A 723 4.56 -9.86 -11.62
CA LYS A 723 3.88 -10.90 -12.44
C LYS A 723 2.73 -10.32 -13.31
N ASP A 724 3.01 -9.22 -14.02
CA ASP A 724 2.08 -8.42 -14.84
C ASP A 724 0.94 -7.72 -14.06
N GLN A 725 1.06 -7.59 -12.73
CA GLN A 725 0.11 -6.92 -11.86
C GLN A 725 0.63 -5.56 -11.36
N PRO A 726 0.00 -4.42 -11.72
CA PRO A 726 0.28 -3.12 -11.12
C PRO A 726 -0.10 -3.05 -9.63
N GLN A 727 0.84 -2.63 -8.81
CA GLN A 727 0.73 -2.47 -7.36
C GLN A 727 1.29 -1.11 -6.94
N TYR A 728 0.52 -0.36 -6.17
CA TYR A 728 0.79 1.01 -5.75
C TYR A 728 1.00 1.00 -4.24
N TYR A 729 2.26 1.20 -3.85
CA TYR A 729 2.68 1.34 -2.46
C TYR A 729 2.67 2.82 -2.07
N LEU A 730 2.25 3.18 -0.87
CA LEU A 730 2.44 4.54 -0.38
C LEU A 730 3.93 4.83 -0.26
N LYS A 731 4.30 6.08 -0.54
CA LYS A 731 5.63 6.56 -0.16
C LYS A 731 5.71 6.69 1.36
N GLU A 732 6.93 6.56 1.91
CA GLU A 732 7.19 6.50 3.35
C GLU A 732 6.56 7.68 4.12
N GLU A 733 6.52 8.86 3.52
CA GLU A 733 5.89 10.05 4.11
C GLU A 733 4.35 9.99 4.27
N ASN A 734 3.67 9.04 3.61
CA ASN A 734 2.21 8.89 3.57
C ASN A 734 1.68 7.61 4.27
N ALA A 735 2.56 6.68 4.70
CA ALA A 735 2.16 5.37 5.24
C ALA A 735 1.94 5.34 6.77
N GLU A 736 2.18 6.45 7.46
CA GLU A 736 2.19 6.54 8.94
C GLU A 736 0.82 6.95 9.51
N ASP A 737 0.36 6.34 10.62
CA ASP A 737 -0.92 6.68 11.28
C ASP A 737 -0.90 8.11 11.82
N PRO A 738 -1.76 9.03 11.30
CA PRO A 738 -1.81 10.43 11.73
C PRO A 738 -2.08 10.62 13.23
N ALA A 739 -2.76 9.68 13.91
CA ALA A 739 -3.00 9.74 15.34
C ALA A 739 -1.72 9.55 16.18
N THR A 740 -0.66 9.02 15.57
CA THR A 740 0.66 8.78 16.19
C THR A 740 1.70 9.83 15.78
N ILE A 741 1.33 10.82 14.95
CA ILE A 741 2.20 11.90 14.48
C ILE A 741 1.77 13.22 15.14
N ALA A 742 2.73 13.93 15.76
CA ALA A 742 2.50 15.29 16.23
C ALA A 742 3.11 16.31 15.26
N GLU A 743 2.24 17.08 14.61
CA GLU A 743 2.60 18.18 13.72
C GLU A 743 2.78 19.47 14.53
N VAL A 744 4.02 19.84 14.86
CA VAL A 744 4.35 20.88 15.84
C VAL A 744 4.94 22.15 15.22
N SER A 745 4.63 23.31 15.84
CA SER A 745 5.10 24.63 15.40
C SER A 745 5.67 25.50 16.53
N THR A 746 5.60 25.04 17.78
CA THR A 746 6.05 25.80 18.95
C THR A 746 6.78 24.90 19.94
N ALA A 747 7.55 25.50 20.86
CA ALA A 747 8.23 24.78 21.94
C ALA A 747 7.26 24.04 22.87
N ASP A 748 6.12 24.66 23.19
CA ASP A 748 5.06 24.06 24.00
C ASP A 748 4.48 22.80 23.32
N ASP A 749 4.20 22.86 22.00
CA ASP A 749 3.70 21.73 21.23
C ASP A 749 4.73 20.58 21.17
N PHE A 750 6.00 20.90 20.95
CA PHE A 750 7.09 19.93 20.89
C PHE A 750 7.30 19.23 22.24
N SER A 751 7.23 19.98 23.34
CA SER A 751 7.28 19.43 24.70
C SER A 751 6.08 18.51 24.99
N ALA A 752 4.86 18.96 24.67
CA ALA A 752 3.64 18.17 24.84
C ALA A 752 3.64 16.88 24.01
N ALA A 753 4.23 16.91 22.80
CA ALA A 753 4.41 15.75 21.95
C ALA A 753 5.43 14.75 22.53
N LEU A 754 6.53 15.23 23.10
CA LEU A 754 7.50 14.37 23.80
C LEU A 754 6.89 13.68 25.03
N ASP A 755 6.04 14.36 25.80
CA ASP A 755 5.34 13.78 26.95
C ASP A 755 4.24 12.77 26.57
N ASN A 756 3.65 12.88 25.37
CA ASN A 756 2.58 11.98 24.94
C ASN A 756 3.13 10.66 24.36
N ALA A 757 3.08 9.59 25.16
CA ALA A 757 3.56 8.26 24.77
C ALA A 757 2.87 7.62 23.55
N SER A 758 1.71 8.13 23.12
CA SER A 758 1.03 7.66 21.88
C SER A 758 1.63 8.24 20.60
N ILE A 759 2.40 9.33 20.70
CA ILE A 759 3.02 10.01 19.56
C ILE A 759 4.36 9.33 19.26
N ILE A 760 4.42 8.50 18.23
CA ILE A 760 5.66 7.81 17.83
C ILE A 760 6.53 8.67 16.91
N LYS A 761 5.96 9.70 16.26
CA LYS A 761 6.70 10.65 15.40
C LYS A 761 6.32 12.10 15.70
N ILE A 762 7.29 12.99 15.71
CA ILE A 762 7.11 14.45 15.86
C ILE A 762 7.63 15.09 14.58
N ARG A 763 6.77 15.82 13.86
CA ARG A 763 7.11 16.51 12.62
C ARG A 763 7.05 18.03 12.82
N LEU A 764 8.12 18.74 12.50
CA LEU A 764 8.14 20.20 12.54
C LEU A 764 7.46 20.79 11.29
N LYS A 765 6.66 21.85 11.50
CA LYS A 765 6.07 22.68 10.43
C LYS A 765 6.65 24.09 10.34
N SER A 766 7.49 24.43 11.30
CA SER A 766 8.17 25.73 11.42
C SER A 766 9.35 25.59 12.36
N ASP A 767 10.24 26.58 12.30
CA ASP A 767 11.34 26.70 13.24
C ASP A 767 10.82 26.90 14.68
N ILE A 768 11.54 26.37 15.66
CA ILE A 768 11.20 26.40 17.08
C ILE A 768 12.31 27.11 17.85
N GLU A 769 11.97 28.22 18.52
CA GLU A 769 12.81 28.86 19.53
C GLU A 769 12.40 28.35 20.93
N THR A 770 13.37 28.06 21.80
CA THR A 770 13.16 27.63 23.18
C THR A 770 14.22 28.23 24.12
N ASP A 771 13.87 28.56 25.36
CA ASP A 771 14.82 28.96 26.42
C ASP A 771 15.18 27.81 27.38
N GLU A 772 14.53 26.64 27.23
CA GLU A 772 14.85 25.40 27.93
C GLU A 772 15.23 24.27 26.96
N ARG A 773 16.04 23.30 27.44
CA ARG A 773 16.39 22.10 26.67
C ARG A 773 15.24 21.09 26.62
N PHE A 774 15.07 20.40 25.50
CA PHE A 774 14.15 19.26 25.42
C PHE A 774 14.82 17.95 25.84
N VAL A 775 14.09 17.10 26.56
CA VAL A 775 14.57 15.80 27.04
C VAL A 775 13.77 14.66 26.40
N VAL A 776 14.42 13.90 25.53
CA VAL A 776 13.85 12.72 24.87
C VAL A 776 14.13 11.48 25.72
N SER A 777 13.11 10.92 26.37
CA SER A 777 13.25 9.83 27.35
C SER A 777 12.51 8.54 26.97
N ARG A 778 12.01 8.44 25.74
CA ARG A 778 11.27 7.30 25.16
C ARG A 778 11.63 7.13 23.68
N ALA A 779 11.26 5.99 23.09
CA ALA A 779 11.34 5.80 21.65
C ALA A 779 10.41 6.81 20.94
N VAL A 780 10.94 7.50 19.93
CA VAL A 780 10.25 8.49 19.10
C VAL A 780 11.11 8.82 17.87
N THR A 781 10.49 9.11 16.73
CA THR A 781 11.15 9.73 15.57
C THR A 781 10.93 11.24 15.62
N ILE A 782 12.00 12.04 15.55
CA ILE A 782 11.93 13.49 15.41
C ILE A 782 12.31 13.82 13.96
N ASP A 783 11.34 14.30 13.20
CA ASP A 783 11.42 14.66 11.79
C ASP A 783 11.35 16.19 11.68
N GLY A 784 12.50 16.83 11.43
CA GLY A 784 12.57 18.28 11.38
C GLY A 784 12.04 18.89 10.09
N GLN A 785 11.81 18.13 9.02
CA GLN A 785 11.43 18.66 7.69
C GLN A 785 12.32 19.83 7.18
N ASN A 786 13.59 19.82 7.58
CA ASN A 786 14.62 20.85 7.41
C ASN A 786 14.41 22.17 8.20
N HIS A 787 13.51 22.19 9.17
CA HIS A 787 13.38 23.27 10.16
C HIS A 787 14.46 23.22 11.24
N GLN A 788 14.64 24.35 11.93
CA GLN A 788 15.56 24.46 13.06
C GLN A 788 14.87 24.43 14.43
N ILE A 789 15.56 23.85 15.42
CA ILE A 789 15.32 24.06 16.85
C ILE A 789 16.49 24.89 17.38
N GLU A 790 16.19 26.07 17.92
CA GLU A 790 17.19 27.03 18.43
C GLU A 790 17.00 27.27 19.94
N LEU A 791 18.06 27.02 20.71
CA LEU A 791 18.12 27.35 22.13
C LEU A 791 18.58 28.80 22.30
N ILE A 792 17.67 29.67 22.74
CA ILE A 792 17.89 31.11 22.95
C ILE A 792 18.23 31.43 24.42
N GLY A 793 18.97 32.53 24.66
CA GLY A 793 19.24 33.05 26.01
C GLY A 793 20.45 32.46 26.74
N ASN A 794 21.32 31.72 26.07
CA ASN A 794 22.53 31.11 26.65
C ASN A 794 23.67 32.13 26.89
N ASP A 795 23.50 33.03 27.87
CA ASP A 795 24.43 34.12 28.20
C ASP A 795 25.65 33.71 29.08
N GLU A 796 25.67 32.48 29.65
CA GLU A 796 26.74 32.00 30.54
C GLU A 796 27.58 30.85 29.93
N LEU A 797 28.86 30.77 30.31
CA LEU A 797 29.84 29.86 29.70
C LEU A 797 29.82 28.47 30.35
N TRP A 798 29.38 27.46 29.59
CA TRP A 798 29.42 26.02 29.91
C TRP A 798 28.59 25.63 31.14
N ASP A 799 27.26 25.61 30.98
CA ASP A 799 26.31 25.06 31.95
C ASP A 799 25.69 23.70 31.52
N SER A 800 26.16 23.12 30.41
CA SER A 800 25.66 21.86 29.82
C SER A 800 24.27 22.04 29.18
N ASN A 801 24.16 23.11 28.40
CA ASN A 801 22.94 23.57 27.74
C ASN A 801 22.88 23.03 26.30
N TYR A 802 22.30 21.86 26.13
CA TYR A 802 22.09 21.22 24.82
C TYR A 802 20.68 21.52 24.29
N VAL A 803 20.50 21.63 22.98
CA VAL A 803 19.15 21.84 22.38
C VAL A 803 18.26 20.61 22.63
N LEU A 804 18.76 19.43 22.25
CA LEU A 804 18.15 18.13 22.54
C LEU A 804 19.04 17.28 23.44
N GLN A 805 18.46 16.66 24.46
CA GLN A 805 19.09 15.61 25.27
C GLN A 805 18.30 14.30 25.15
N VAL A 806 18.88 13.27 24.53
CA VAL A 806 18.32 11.91 24.57
C VAL A 806 18.87 11.18 25.79
N TYR A 807 18.00 10.69 26.66
CA TYR A 807 18.38 10.20 27.99
C TYR A 807 17.81 8.81 28.32
N ASN A 808 18.71 7.87 28.61
CA ASN A 808 18.42 6.51 29.08
C ASN A 808 17.37 5.74 28.23
N THR A 809 17.37 5.90 26.92
CA THR A 809 16.35 5.34 26.03
C THR A 809 16.93 4.73 24.74
N THR A 810 16.14 3.92 24.03
CA THR A 810 16.57 3.22 22.80
C THR A 810 15.46 3.28 21.75
N GLY A 811 15.83 3.32 20.47
CA GLY A 811 14.85 3.46 19.38
C GLY A 811 14.41 4.91 19.19
N VAL A 812 15.34 5.85 19.35
CA VAL A 812 15.15 7.25 18.98
C VAL A 812 15.77 7.48 17.62
N THR A 813 14.98 8.03 16.69
CA THR A 813 15.46 8.48 15.38
C THR A 813 15.38 10.00 15.34
N ILE A 814 16.41 10.66 14.82
CA ILE A 814 16.39 12.11 14.56
C ILE A 814 16.77 12.31 13.09
N GLN A 815 15.99 13.07 12.35
CA GLN A 815 16.20 13.31 10.92
C GLN A 815 15.85 14.72 10.50
N ASP A 816 16.48 15.17 9.41
CA ASP A 816 16.10 16.36 8.64
C ASP A 816 15.90 17.61 9.52
N VAL A 817 16.83 17.89 10.44
CA VAL A 817 16.68 18.93 11.46
C VAL A 817 17.97 19.71 11.67
N LYS A 818 17.83 20.99 11.98
CA LYS A 818 18.94 21.84 12.45
C LYS A 818 18.83 22.07 13.96
N LEU A 819 19.92 21.88 14.71
CA LEU A 819 19.98 22.08 16.16
C LEU A 819 21.06 23.12 16.49
N THR A 820 20.66 24.30 16.96
CA THR A 820 21.54 25.48 17.12
C THR A 820 21.32 26.25 18.43
N GLY A 821 22.26 27.15 18.79
CA GLY A 821 22.17 28.05 19.94
C GLY A 821 22.69 27.49 21.28
N GLY A 822 22.88 26.18 21.38
CA GLY A 822 23.38 25.51 22.60
C GLY A 822 24.90 25.44 22.72
N ASP A 823 25.35 24.86 23.84
CA ASP A 823 26.70 24.33 24.01
C ASP A 823 26.99 23.27 22.93
N ALA A 824 26.00 22.39 22.68
CA ALA A 824 25.90 21.53 21.51
C ALA A 824 24.43 21.39 21.04
N GLY A 825 24.22 20.94 19.81
CA GLY A 825 22.89 20.65 19.27
C GLY A 825 22.26 19.42 19.93
N LEU A 826 23.04 18.36 20.15
CA LEU A 826 22.54 17.08 20.64
C LEU A 826 23.45 16.46 21.72
N LEU A 827 22.85 15.97 22.80
CA LEU A 827 23.49 15.08 23.78
C LEU A 827 22.83 13.69 23.74
N VAL A 828 23.61 12.65 23.44
CA VAL A 828 23.24 11.24 23.50
C VAL A 828 23.73 10.66 24.82
N ASN A 829 22.88 10.66 25.84
CA ASN A 829 23.23 10.29 27.21
C ASN A 829 22.70 8.89 27.55
N GLY A 830 23.61 7.90 27.55
CA GLY A 830 23.29 6.48 27.78
C GLY A 830 22.11 5.98 26.95
N SER A 831 22.08 6.34 25.66
CA SER A 831 20.93 6.11 24.78
C SER A 831 21.34 5.56 23.41
N SER A 832 20.45 4.82 22.76
CA SER A 832 20.63 4.38 21.37
C SER A 832 19.87 5.30 20.42
N VAL A 833 20.62 6.07 19.62
CA VAL A 833 20.11 7.07 18.67
C VAL A 833 20.57 6.72 17.25
N GLU A 834 19.63 6.78 16.31
CA GLU A 834 19.91 6.74 14.88
C GLU A 834 19.68 8.14 14.27
N LEU A 835 20.66 8.64 13.53
CA LEU A 835 20.52 9.86 12.73
C LEU A 835 20.27 9.50 11.27
N LYS A 836 19.35 10.20 10.61
CA LYS A 836 19.03 10.04 9.17
C LYS A 836 18.89 11.39 8.49
N GLY A 837 18.85 11.39 7.16
CA GLY A 837 18.59 12.60 6.39
C GLY A 837 19.64 13.70 6.60
N SER A 838 19.23 14.97 6.54
CA SER A 838 20.10 16.13 6.74
C SER A 838 20.12 16.59 8.20
N ILE A 839 21.27 16.52 8.87
CA ILE A 839 21.43 16.94 10.26
C ILE A 839 22.41 18.12 10.33
N ASP A 840 21.91 19.33 10.56
CA ASP A 840 22.75 20.52 10.75
C ASP A 840 22.95 20.82 12.25
N VAL A 841 24.20 20.84 12.68
CA VAL A 841 24.60 21.15 14.06
C VAL A 841 25.53 22.37 14.12
N SER A 842 25.47 23.22 13.09
CA SER A 842 26.07 24.55 13.03
C SER A 842 25.59 25.48 14.14
N GLY A 843 26.33 26.56 14.40
CA GLY A 843 25.93 27.64 15.32
C GLY A 843 26.24 27.39 16.80
N ASN A 844 26.42 26.14 17.23
CA ASN A 844 26.66 25.79 18.64
C ASN A 844 28.04 26.21 19.18
N VAL A 845 28.16 26.36 20.52
CA VAL A 845 29.32 26.98 21.19
C VAL A 845 30.54 26.06 21.25
N PHE A 846 30.41 24.77 21.57
CA PHE A 846 31.54 23.85 21.76
C PHE A 846 31.67 22.79 20.65
N GLY A 847 30.57 22.40 20.01
CA GLY A 847 30.55 21.53 18.84
C GLY A 847 29.14 21.06 18.50
N GLY A 848 29.02 20.06 17.63
CA GLY A 848 27.72 19.57 17.17
C GLY A 848 27.00 18.63 18.13
N ILE A 849 27.61 17.47 18.41
CA ILE A 849 26.98 16.34 19.09
C ILE A 849 27.91 15.78 20.18
N GLU A 850 27.38 15.53 21.36
CA GLU A 850 28.05 14.79 22.43
C GLU A 850 27.45 13.39 22.59
N SER A 851 28.29 12.36 22.60
CA SER A 851 27.94 11.02 23.10
C SER A 851 28.53 10.84 24.50
N SER A 852 27.74 10.39 25.47
CA SER A 852 28.20 10.21 26.85
C SER A 852 27.49 9.07 27.56
N GLN A 853 28.24 8.29 28.35
CA GLN A 853 27.68 7.26 29.22
C GLN A 853 26.85 7.83 30.38
N GLY A 854 27.07 9.09 30.78
CA GLY A 854 26.37 9.71 31.91
C GLY A 854 26.67 9.08 33.28
N VAL A 855 26.14 9.69 34.35
CA VAL A 855 26.37 9.24 35.73
C VAL A 855 25.19 8.40 36.24
N ASN A 856 25.44 7.13 36.53
CA ASN A 856 24.45 6.11 36.93
C ASN A 856 23.42 5.72 35.85
N VAL A 857 23.67 6.01 34.58
CA VAL A 857 22.82 5.53 33.48
C VAL A 857 23.25 4.09 33.14
N PRO A 858 22.33 3.09 33.12
CA PRO A 858 22.68 1.68 32.94
C PRO A 858 22.93 1.27 31.48
N ASN A 859 22.36 2.02 30.53
CA ASN A 859 22.45 1.74 29.10
C ASN A 859 23.74 2.32 28.53
N THR A 860 24.48 1.56 27.74
CA THR A 860 25.63 2.07 26.98
C THR A 860 25.14 2.89 25.79
N PRO A 861 25.63 4.11 25.57
CA PRO A 861 25.20 4.92 24.44
C PRO A 861 25.67 4.28 23.12
N GLN A 862 24.80 4.36 22.12
CA GLN A 862 25.03 3.89 20.77
C GLN A 862 24.56 5.01 19.83
N LEU A 863 25.45 5.51 18.98
CA LEU A 863 25.12 6.58 18.04
C LEU A 863 25.42 6.10 16.62
N ASN A 864 24.37 5.87 15.83
CA ASN A 864 24.50 5.55 14.41
C ASN A 864 24.33 6.82 13.57
N VAL A 865 25.37 7.16 12.80
CA VAL A 865 25.37 8.29 11.85
C VAL A 865 25.70 7.84 10.42
N SER A 866 25.83 6.54 10.19
CA SER A 866 26.30 5.97 8.91
C SER A 866 25.44 6.32 7.70
N THR A 867 24.16 6.64 7.91
CA THR A 867 23.17 7.02 6.88
C THR A 867 22.80 8.50 6.90
N ALA A 868 23.33 9.29 7.85
CA ALA A 868 23.06 10.73 7.95
C ALA A 868 24.03 11.55 7.10
N LYS A 869 23.53 12.63 6.49
CA LYS A 869 24.35 13.74 6.00
C LYS A 869 24.47 14.78 7.10
N LEU A 870 25.64 14.87 7.72
CA LEU A 870 25.92 15.84 8.77
C LEU A 870 26.46 17.16 8.19
N ILE A 871 25.99 18.28 8.70
CA ILE A 871 26.43 19.63 8.37
C ILE A 871 26.90 20.31 9.66
N ASN A 872 28.07 20.94 9.61
CA ASN A 872 28.61 21.70 10.74
C ASN A 872 29.58 22.80 10.26
N SER A 873 29.04 23.96 9.91
CA SER A 873 29.85 25.15 9.56
C SER A 873 30.68 25.67 10.74
N SER A 874 30.33 25.31 11.99
CA SER A 874 31.07 25.67 13.19
C SER A 874 32.46 25.01 13.28
N GLU A 875 32.75 23.97 12.47
CA GLU A 875 34.10 23.36 12.39
C GLU A 875 35.18 24.33 11.90
N ALA A 876 34.82 25.35 11.12
CA ALA A 876 35.73 26.41 10.69
C ALA A 876 36.39 27.16 11.87
N PHE A 877 35.81 27.06 13.07
CA PHE A 877 36.32 27.63 14.32
C PHE A 877 37.00 26.60 15.24
N GLY A 878 37.27 25.37 14.74
CA GLY A 878 37.99 24.31 15.45
C GLY A 878 37.13 23.43 16.37
N LYS A 879 35.81 23.59 16.34
CA LYS A 879 34.83 22.83 17.14
C LYS A 879 34.50 21.50 16.44
N PRO A 880 34.48 20.34 17.12
CA PRO A 880 34.16 19.06 16.47
C PRO A 880 32.67 18.92 16.12
N THR A 881 32.35 18.10 15.12
CA THR A 881 30.97 17.66 14.84
C THR A 881 30.48 16.67 15.88
N LEU A 882 31.33 15.74 16.33
CA LEU A 882 30.97 14.75 17.35
C LEU A 882 32.13 14.55 18.34
N TRP A 883 31.84 14.39 19.62
CA TRP A 883 32.81 13.94 20.62
C TRP A 883 32.21 12.94 21.61
N GLU A 884 33.07 12.11 22.20
CA GLU A 884 32.72 11.20 23.28
C GLU A 884 33.06 11.81 24.64
N ASP A 885 32.28 11.52 25.70
CA ASP A 885 32.71 11.65 27.08
C ASP A 885 32.53 10.33 27.86
N GLN A 886 33.65 9.88 28.44
CA GLN A 886 33.86 8.57 29.06
C GLN A 886 33.96 7.38 28.07
N ILE A 887 34.79 6.39 28.43
CA ILE A 887 35.46 5.48 27.46
C ILE A 887 34.66 4.17 27.21
N THR A 888 33.38 4.26 26.86
CA THR A 888 32.51 3.06 26.68
C THR A 888 31.57 3.10 25.48
N ASP A 889 31.59 4.17 24.71
CA ASP A 889 30.58 4.45 23.70
C ASP A 889 30.81 3.62 22.42
N THR A 890 29.76 3.40 21.63
CA THR A 890 29.89 2.82 20.28
C THR A 890 29.25 3.74 19.26
N ILE A 891 30.09 4.43 18.50
CA ILE A 891 29.65 5.26 17.37
C ILE A 891 29.82 4.43 16.10
N LEU A 892 28.72 4.27 15.35
CA LEU A 892 28.71 3.66 14.03
C LEU A 892 28.75 4.79 12.98
N THR A 893 29.94 5.08 12.48
CA THR A 893 30.17 6.03 11.38
C THR A 893 30.13 5.31 10.03
N GLY A 894 29.74 6.01 8.97
CA GLY A 894 29.96 5.53 7.61
C GLY A 894 31.47 5.52 7.30
N GLU A 895 31.92 4.61 6.42
CA GLU A 895 33.31 4.61 5.96
C GLU A 895 33.64 5.98 5.33
N ASP A 896 34.80 6.55 5.72
CA ASP A 896 35.32 7.84 5.26
C ASP A 896 34.42 9.08 5.49
N GLN A 897 33.59 9.12 6.55
CA GLN A 897 32.85 10.34 6.91
C GLN A 897 33.66 11.38 7.71
N PHE A 898 34.59 10.94 8.58
CA PHE A 898 35.23 11.80 9.59
C PHE A 898 36.74 11.60 9.72
N THR A 899 37.44 12.68 10.06
CA THR A 899 38.78 12.65 10.66
C THR A 899 38.67 12.56 12.18
N LEU A 900 39.17 11.46 12.76
CA LEU A 900 39.26 11.26 14.22
C LEU A 900 40.52 11.94 14.80
N ILE A 901 40.32 12.80 15.80
CA ILE A 901 41.36 13.45 16.60
C ILE A 901 41.11 13.16 18.08
N THR A 902 42.14 12.70 18.82
CA THR A 902 42.00 12.46 20.27
C THR A 902 42.67 13.58 21.07
N LEU A 903 41.88 14.42 21.76
CA LEU A 903 42.39 15.48 22.63
C LEU A 903 42.25 15.09 24.10
N LYS A 904 43.35 15.04 24.86
CA LYS A 904 43.36 14.73 26.32
C LYS A 904 42.64 13.41 26.70
N ASN A 905 42.72 12.39 25.84
CA ASN A 905 41.99 11.11 25.92
C ASN A 905 40.48 11.18 25.59
N GLN A 906 40.03 12.28 24.98
CA GLN A 906 38.68 12.44 24.44
C GLN A 906 38.70 12.25 22.91
N PRO A 907 38.04 11.22 22.36
CA PRO A 907 37.77 11.10 20.92
C PRO A 907 36.90 12.26 20.41
N GLN A 908 37.30 12.85 19.29
CA GLN A 908 36.60 13.94 18.61
C GLN A 908 36.63 13.69 17.10
N TYR A 909 35.49 13.78 16.45
CA TYR A 909 35.27 13.48 15.04
C TYR A 909 34.93 14.77 14.30
N TYR A 910 35.72 15.07 13.28
CA TYR A 910 35.58 16.24 12.41
C TYR A 910 35.15 15.79 11.01
N LEU A 911 34.25 16.51 10.34
CA LEU A 911 33.76 16.12 9.02
C LEU A 911 34.87 16.22 7.96
N GLU A 912 34.91 15.27 7.03
CA GLU A 912 35.73 15.44 5.84
C GLU A 912 35.16 16.54 4.93
N VAL A 913 36.03 17.40 4.39
CA VAL A 913 35.68 18.57 3.55
C VAL A 913 34.78 18.21 2.35
N LYS A 914 34.83 16.97 1.86
CA LYS A 914 33.96 16.46 0.78
C LYS A 914 32.47 16.35 1.19
N ASN A 915 32.18 16.31 2.48
CA ASN A 915 30.84 16.07 3.05
C ASN A 915 30.16 17.36 3.56
N THR A 916 30.81 18.53 3.49
CA THR A 916 30.35 19.77 4.13
C THR A 916 29.51 20.70 3.21
N GLU A 917 29.11 20.27 2.01
CA GLU A 917 28.37 21.13 1.06
C GLU A 917 26.90 21.35 1.49
N ASP A 918 26.52 22.61 1.72
CA ASP A 918 25.16 23.05 2.08
C ASP A 918 24.18 22.91 0.88
N PRO A 919 23.13 22.08 0.97
CA PRO A 919 22.20 21.87 -0.15
C PRO A 919 21.43 23.12 -0.56
N ALA A 920 21.22 24.12 0.32
CA ALA A 920 20.55 25.37 -0.05
C ALA A 920 21.37 26.22 -1.06
N THR A 921 22.66 25.93 -1.20
CA THR A 921 23.59 26.63 -2.11
C THR A 921 23.90 25.85 -3.39
N ILE A 922 23.21 24.73 -3.61
CA ILE A 922 23.41 23.84 -4.78
C ILE A 922 22.11 23.74 -5.57
N THR A 923 22.21 23.75 -6.90
CA THR A 923 21.07 23.50 -7.77
C THR A 923 21.38 22.46 -8.85
N GLU A 924 20.39 21.65 -9.21
CA GLU A 924 20.45 20.70 -10.32
C GLU A 924 19.65 21.24 -11.51
N VAL A 925 20.24 21.21 -12.69
CA VAL A 925 19.66 21.77 -13.93
C VAL A 925 19.54 20.73 -15.03
N SER A 926 18.47 20.83 -15.82
CA SER A 926 18.23 19.95 -16.98
C SER A 926 18.03 20.73 -18.28
N THR A 927 17.84 22.06 -18.23
CA THR A 927 17.62 22.89 -19.42
C THR A 927 18.56 24.10 -19.49
N ALA A 928 18.67 24.69 -20.68
CA ALA A 928 19.46 25.89 -20.91
C ALA A 928 18.92 27.12 -20.15
N ASP A 929 17.62 27.19 -19.88
CA ASP A 929 17.02 28.31 -19.14
C ASP A 929 17.21 28.16 -17.64
N ASP A 930 17.13 26.94 -17.09
CA ASP A 930 17.50 26.66 -15.69
C ASP A 930 18.96 27.00 -15.43
N PHE A 931 19.86 26.63 -16.36
CA PHE A 931 21.29 26.95 -16.24
C PHE A 931 21.56 28.46 -16.28
N ARG A 932 20.80 29.24 -17.06
CA ARG A 932 20.86 30.72 -17.05
C ARG A 932 20.36 31.30 -15.74
N ALA A 933 19.24 30.79 -15.23
CA ALA A 933 18.68 31.23 -13.95
C ALA A 933 19.68 30.96 -12.81
N ALA A 934 20.23 29.75 -12.74
CA ALA A 934 21.25 29.35 -11.77
C ALA A 934 22.52 30.21 -11.85
N LEU A 935 23.01 30.52 -13.05
CA LEU A 935 24.16 31.42 -13.22
C LEU A 935 23.87 32.87 -12.77
N GLY A 936 22.60 33.31 -12.82
CA GLY A 936 22.16 34.62 -12.34
C GLY A 936 21.85 34.71 -10.85
N ASP A 937 21.76 33.58 -10.13
CA ASP A 937 21.46 33.55 -8.70
C ASP A 937 22.73 33.49 -7.84
N ASP A 938 23.06 34.58 -7.16
CA ASP A 938 24.25 34.68 -6.30
C ASP A 938 24.23 33.75 -5.07
N SER A 939 23.08 33.20 -4.67
CA SER A 939 22.99 32.24 -3.56
C SER A 939 23.50 30.84 -3.93
N ILE A 940 23.50 30.50 -5.22
CA ILE A 940 23.90 29.19 -5.74
C ILE A 940 25.42 29.16 -5.95
N VAL A 941 26.16 28.52 -5.06
CA VAL A 941 27.63 28.37 -5.19
C VAL A 941 28.03 27.17 -6.05
N LYS A 942 27.12 26.21 -6.30
CA LYS A 942 27.37 25.02 -7.13
C LYS A 942 26.17 24.67 -8.02
N ILE A 943 26.43 24.39 -9.29
CA ILE A 943 25.43 24.00 -10.29
C ILE A 943 25.80 22.62 -10.81
N ARG A 944 24.90 21.65 -10.68
CA ARG A 944 25.04 20.29 -11.22
C ARG A 944 24.17 20.10 -12.45
N LEU A 945 24.69 19.44 -13.49
CA LEU A 945 23.87 19.03 -14.63
C LEU A 945 23.24 17.67 -14.35
N ALA A 946 21.94 17.53 -14.62
CA ALA A 946 21.18 16.28 -14.53
C ALA A 946 20.83 15.70 -15.92
N SER A 947 21.07 16.45 -17.00
CA SER A 947 20.96 16.00 -18.39
C SER A 947 21.82 16.84 -19.33
N ASP A 948 21.97 16.38 -20.57
CA ASP A 948 22.59 17.17 -21.63
C ASP A 948 21.75 18.44 -21.95
N ILE A 949 22.43 19.56 -22.20
CA ILE A 949 21.86 20.88 -22.43
C ILE A 949 22.24 21.37 -23.83
N ALA A 950 21.25 21.69 -24.66
CA ALA A 950 21.44 22.37 -25.94
C ALA A 950 21.02 23.84 -25.86
N THR A 951 21.79 24.74 -26.48
CA THR A 951 21.54 26.20 -26.46
C THR A 951 21.78 26.84 -27.82
N ASP A 952 21.07 27.92 -28.16
CA ASP A 952 21.30 28.76 -29.34
C ASP A 952 22.29 29.93 -29.07
N LYS A 953 22.66 30.14 -27.80
CA LYS A 953 23.46 31.26 -27.31
C LYS A 953 24.49 30.81 -26.29
N ARG A 954 25.65 31.45 -26.27
CA ARG A 954 26.69 31.23 -25.24
C ARG A 954 26.16 31.54 -23.83
N PHE A 955 26.61 30.78 -22.84
CA PHE A 955 26.42 31.13 -21.43
C PHE A 955 27.59 32.00 -20.95
N VAL A 956 27.31 32.95 -20.06
CA VAL A 956 28.32 33.85 -19.47
C VAL A 956 28.37 33.62 -17.97
N VAL A 957 29.55 33.30 -17.44
CA VAL A 957 29.83 33.09 -16.02
C VAL A 957 30.62 34.28 -15.50
N SER A 958 29.97 35.13 -14.70
CA SER A 958 30.55 36.41 -14.22
C SER A 958 30.69 36.51 -12.69
N ARG A 959 30.52 35.39 -11.97
CA ARG A 959 30.63 35.27 -10.50
C ARG A 959 31.37 33.99 -10.11
N ALA A 960 31.75 33.85 -8.85
CA ALA A 960 32.33 32.60 -8.33
C ALA A 960 31.24 31.52 -8.26
N VAL A 961 31.48 30.36 -8.88
CA VAL A 961 30.55 29.23 -8.92
C VAL A 961 31.30 27.95 -9.32
N THR A 962 30.87 26.80 -8.81
CA THR A 962 31.30 25.48 -9.30
C THR A 962 30.28 24.94 -10.29
N ILE A 963 30.70 24.63 -11.51
CA ILE A 963 29.87 23.96 -12.53
C ILE A 963 30.33 22.51 -12.61
N ASP A 964 29.43 21.60 -12.26
CA ASP A 964 29.66 20.17 -12.13
C ASP A 964 28.81 19.43 -13.17
N GLY A 965 29.41 19.07 -14.29
CA GLY A 965 28.68 18.51 -15.43
C GLY A 965 28.20 17.08 -15.24
N GLN A 966 28.69 16.35 -14.24
CA GLN A 966 28.39 14.92 -14.03
C GLN A 966 28.58 14.02 -15.28
N ASN A 967 29.47 14.44 -16.19
CA ASN A 967 29.75 13.92 -17.53
C ASN A 967 28.69 14.19 -18.61
N HIS A 968 27.75 15.10 -18.37
CA HIS A 968 26.80 15.60 -19.37
C HIS A 968 27.40 16.61 -20.35
N THR A 969 26.69 16.80 -21.47
CA THR A 969 27.07 17.67 -22.58
C THR A 969 26.38 19.03 -22.52
N ILE A 970 27.13 20.11 -22.75
CA ILE A 970 26.59 21.40 -23.15
C ILE A 970 26.94 21.64 -24.63
N GLU A 971 25.92 21.83 -25.45
CA GLU A 971 26.00 21.90 -26.92
C GLU A 971 25.52 23.27 -27.43
N LEU A 972 26.34 23.94 -28.25
CA LEU A 972 25.92 25.13 -28.98
C LEU A 972 25.30 24.74 -30.33
N THR A 973 24.10 25.26 -30.61
CA THR A 973 23.27 24.96 -31.78
C THR A 973 23.12 26.21 -32.65
N GLY A 974 22.93 26.02 -33.97
CA GLY A 974 22.72 27.12 -34.93
C GLY A 974 23.98 27.85 -35.44
N ASN A 975 25.19 27.41 -35.06
CA ASN A 975 26.45 28.00 -35.53
C ASN A 975 26.84 27.52 -36.95
N ASP A 976 26.11 27.99 -37.97
CA ASP A 976 26.35 27.66 -39.40
C ASP A 976 27.39 28.58 -40.08
N VAL A 977 27.98 29.53 -39.36
CA VAL A 977 28.97 30.50 -39.88
C VAL A 977 30.31 30.28 -39.20
N LEU A 978 31.36 30.06 -39.99
CA LEU A 978 32.72 29.91 -39.47
C LEU A 978 33.29 31.26 -39.01
N TRP A 979 33.70 31.32 -37.74
CA TRP A 979 34.49 32.40 -37.12
C TRP A 979 33.71 33.69 -36.78
N ASP A 980 32.92 33.65 -35.70
CA ASP A 980 32.24 34.82 -35.10
C ASP A 980 32.39 34.86 -33.55
N SER A 981 33.44 34.24 -33.01
CA SER A 981 33.74 34.17 -31.57
C SER A 981 32.60 33.53 -30.75
N ASN A 982 32.08 32.41 -31.26
CA ASN A 982 30.95 31.66 -30.69
C ASN A 982 31.42 30.52 -29.77
N TYR A 983 31.54 30.81 -28.47
CA TYR A 983 31.91 29.84 -27.44
C TYR A 983 30.68 29.21 -26.78
N VAL A 984 30.78 27.96 -26.29
CA VAL A 984 29.67 27.36 -25.51
C VAL A 984 29.55 28.04 -24.15
N LEU A 985 30.68 28.15 -23.44
CA LEU A 985 30.79 28.82 -22.14
C LEU A 985 31.83 29.96 -22.21
N GLN A 986 31.50 31.13 -21.65
CA GLN A 986 32.43 32.25 -21.47
C GLN A 986 32.53 32.60 -19.98
N VAL A 987 33.69 32.42 -19.36
CA VAL A 987 33.95 32.93 -18.01
C VAL A 987 34.55 34.33 -18.14
N TYR A 988 33.90 35.34 -17.54
CA TYR A 988 34.20 36.75 -17.79
C TYR A 988 34.50 37.54 -16.52
N ASN A 989 35.70 38.13 -16.45
CA ASN A 989 36.15 39.05 -15.41
C ASN A 989 35.93 38.58 -13.95
N THR A 990 36.03 37.27 -13.68
CA THR A 990 35.70 36.68 -12.36
C THR A 990 36.77 35.71 -11.85
N THR A 991 36.72 35.38 -10.56
CA THR A 991 37.68 34.47 -9.90
C THR A 991 36.96 33.50 -8.99
N GLY A 992 37.52 32.29 -8.81
CA GLY A 992 36.88 31.26 -7.99
C GLY A 992 35.82 30.46 -8.75
N VAL A 993 35.95 30.37 -10.08
CA VAL A 993 35.14 29.48 -10.90
C VAL A 993 35.81 28.13 -10.99
N THR A 994 35.09 27.07 -10.65
CA THR A 994 35.49 25.68 -10.91
C THR A 994 34.60 25.10 -12.00
N ILE A 995 35.16 24.39 -12.98
CA ILE A 995 34.39 23.62 -13.96
C ILE A 995 34.91 22.18 -13.94
N GLN A 996 34.02 21.20 -13.84
CA GLN A 996 34.40 19.79 -13.74
C GLN A 996 33.45 18.86 -14.47
N ASP A 997 33.97 17.70 -14.87
CA ASP A 997 33.21 16.55 -15.38
C ASP A 997 32.16 16.94 -16.42
N VAL A 998 32.56 17.60 -17.51
CA VAL A 998 31.63 18.18 -18.50
C VAL A 998 32.16 18.05 -19.92
N LYS A 999 31.23 17.88 -20.87
CA LYS A 999 31.51 18.02 -22.30
C LYS A 999 31.02 19.36 -22.83
N LEU A 1000 31.86 20.11 -23.56
CA LEU A 1000 31.50 21.39 -24.19
C LEU A 1000 31.74 21.27 -25.69
N THR A 1001 30.70 21.42 -26.53
CA THR A 1001 30.78 21.06 -27.96
C THR A 1001 30.03 21.99 -28.93
N ARG A 1002 30.41 21.94 -30.21
CA ARG A 1002 29.89 22.70 -31.37
C ARG A 1002 30.08 24.22 -31.36
N GLY A 1003 30.88 24.76 -30.45
CA GLY A 1003 31.38 26.14 -30.53
C GLY A 1003 32.61 26.27 -31.45
N ASP A 1004 33.03 27.51 -31.67
CA ASP A 1004 34.39 27.82 -32.15
C ASP A 1004 35.42 27.26 -31.14
N ALA A 1005 35.14 27.44 -29.84
CA ALA A 1005 35.68 26.67 -28.72
C ALA A 1005 34.59 26.24 -27.73
N GLY A 1006 34.89 25.23 -26.91
CA GLY A 1006 34.03 24.83 -25.79
C GLY A 1006 33.99 25.88 -24.68
N LEU A 1007 35.17 26.44 -24.34
CA LEU A 1007 35.31 27.39 -23.23
C LEU A 1007 36.19 28.58 -23.63
N LEU A 1008 35.75 29.80 -23.30
CA LEU A 1008 36.58 31.00 -23.26
C LEU A 1008 36.79 31.44 -21.81
N VAL A 1009 38.05 31.48 -21.37
CA VAL A 1009 38.48 32.07 -20.10
C VAL A 1009 38.92 33.50 -20.37
N ASN A 1010 38.00 34.46 -20.22
CA ASN A 1010 38.21 35.88 -20.51
C ASN A 1010 38.52 36.68 -19.22
N GLY A 1011 39.79 37.01 -19.02
CA GLY A 1011 40.28 37.80 -17.88
C GLY A 1011 39.85 37.23 -16.52
N SER A 1012 39.83 35.90 -16.40
CA SER A 1012 39.22 35.20 -15.26
C SER A 1012 40.16 34.13 -14.67
N SER A 1013 39.93 33.79 -13.39
CA SER A 1013 40.62 32.68 -12.72
C SER A 1013 39.73 31.46 -12.63
N VAL A 1014 40.05 30.43 -13.41
CA VAL A 1014 39.29 29.18 -13.56
C VAL A 1014 40.14 27.99 -13.14
N GLU A 1015 39.55 27.08 -12.37
CA GLU A 1015 40.10 25.76 -12.07
C GLU A 1015 39.29 24.68 -12.80
N LEU A 1016 39.98 23.79 -13.52
CA LEU A 1016 39.38 22.62 -14.18
C LEU A 1016 39.72 21.34 -13.40
N LYS A 1017 38.71 20.50 -13.16
CA LYS A 1017 38.81 19.22 -12.44
C LYS A 1017 38.09 18.10 -13.21
N GLY A 1018 38.39 16.85 -12.87
CA GLY A 1018 37.67 15.70 -13.44
C GLY A 1018 37.87 15.59 -14.96
N THR A 1019 36.87 15.06 -15.66
CA THR A 1019 36.93 14.85 -17.13
C THR A 1019 36.42 16.08 -17.88
N ILE A 1020 37.24 16.66 -18.75
CA ILE A 1020 36.89 17.82 -19.58
C ILE A 1020 36.94 17.38 -21.05
N ASP A 1021 35.77 17.10 -21.65
CA ASP A 1021 35.65 16.76 -23.07
C ASP A 1021 35.34 18.01 -23.90
N VAL A 1022 36.28 18.41 -24.74
CA VAL A 1022 36.13 19.56 -25.64
C VAL A 1022 36.13 19.14 -27.12
N SER A 1023 35.78 17.88 -27.37
CA SER A 1023 35.53 17.31 -28.70
C SER A 1023 34.38 18.01 -29.43
N GLY A 1024 34.50 18.12 -30.75
CA GLY A 1024 33.44 18.60 -31.66
C GLY A 1024 33.36 20.12 -31.81
N ASN A 1025 34.35 20.87 -31.34
CA ASN A 1025 34.49 22.32 -31.58
C ASN A 1025 35.36 22.62 -32.82
N PHE A 1026 35.13 23.74 -33.48
CA PHE A 1026 35.69 24.04 -34.81
C PHE A 1026 37.16 24.51 -34.82
N PHE A 1027 37.56 25.34 -33.86
CA PHE A 1027 38.91 25.95 -33.83
C PHE A 1027 39.80 25.42 -32.71
N GLY A 1028 39.22 24.90 -31.62
CA GLY A 1028 39.95 24.18 -30.59
C GLY A 1028 39.09 23.91 -29.35
N GLY A 1029 39.72 23.42 -28.28
CA GLY A 1029 39.03 23.13 -27.03
C GLY A 1029 38.72 24.35 -26.16
N ILE A 1030 39.75 25.03 -25.68
CA ILE A 1030 39.67 26.09 -24.67
C ILE A 1030 40.55 27.29 -25.06
N GLU A 1031 39.97 28.48 -25.10
CA GLU A 1031 40.70 29.74 -25.28
C GLU A 1031 40.97 30.42 -23.93
N SER A 1032 42.21 30.89 -23.73
CA SER A 1032 42.62 31.71 -22.59
C SER A 1032 43.07 33.09 -23.08
N SER A 1033 42.33 34.14 -22.71
CA SER A 1033 42.56 35.51 -23.16
C SER A 1033 42.19 36.51 -22.06
N GLN A 1034 42.77 37.70 -22.05
CA GLN A 1034 42.25 38.85 -21.27
C GLN A 1034 41.25 39.67 -22.09
N GLY A 1035 41.19 39.51 -23.41
CA GLY A 1035 40.35 40.33 -24.28
C GLY A 1035 40.60 41.84 -24.16
N VAL A 1036 39.73 42.62 -24.80
CA VAL A 1036 39.87 44.08 -24.85
C VAL A 1036 39.14 44.72 -23.67
N ASN A 1037 39.85 45.57 -22.90
CA ASN A 1037 39.38 46.31 -21.72
C ASN A 1037 39.04 45.49 -20.46
N VAL A 1038 39.37 44.19 -20.36
CA VAL A 1038 39.24 43.46 -19.09
C VAL A 1038 40.46 43.75 -18.19
N PRO A 1039 40.28 44.16 -16.93
CA PRO A 1039 41.39 44.57 -16.06
C PRO A 1039 42.20 43.39 -15.51
N ASN A 1040 41.58 42.21 -15.45
CA ASN A 1040 42.15 41.01 -14.85
C ASN A 1040 42.87 40.15 -15.90
N THR A 1041 44.02 39.59 -15.51
CA THR A 1041 44.78 38.63 -16.32
C THR A 1041 44.16 37.22 -16.18
N PRO A 1042 43.96 36.45 -17.27
CA PRO A 1042 43.46 35.08 -17.17
C PRO A 1042 44.43 34.18 -16.41
N GLN A 1043 43.87 33.28 -15.61
CA GLN A 1043 44.55 32.26 -14.84
C GLN A 1043 43.79 30.95 -15.02
N LEU A 1044 44.43 29.92 -15.57
CA LEU A 1044 43.76 28.66 -15.85
C LEU A 1044 44.55 27.51 -15.23
N ASN A 1045 44.02 26.95 -14.14
CA ASN A 1045 44.58 25.78 -13.49
C ASN A 1045 43.93 24.52 -14.06
N VAL A 1046 44.75 23.64 -14.66
CA VAL A 1046 44.31 22.37 -15.25
C VAL A 1046 45.04 21.17 -14.66
N SER A 1047 45.78 21.37 -13.56
CA SER A 1047 46.66 20.36 -12.95
C SER A 1047 45.95 19.11 -12.41
N SER A 1048 44.63 19.16 -12.24
CA SER A 1048 43.77 18.08 -11.77
C SER A 1048 42.68 17.66 -12.77
N ALA A 1049 42.72 18.19 -14.00
CA ALA A 1049 41.82 17.82 -15.09
C ALA A 1049 42.40 16.69 -15.96
N THR A 1050 41.51 15.87 -16.52
CA THR A 1050 41.81 14.92 -17.59
C THR A 1050 41.08 15.36 -18.85
N PHE A 1051 41.81 15.59 -19.94
CA PHE A 1051 41.22 16.12 -21.17
C PHE A 1051 40.86 15.02 -22.16
N VAL A 1052 39.71 15.21 -22.83
CA VAL A 1052 39.35 14.52 -24.07
C VAL A 1052 39.19 15.57 -25.16
N ASN A 1053 39.89 15.40 -26.28
CA ASN A 1053 39.72 16.27 -27.44
C ASN A 1053 39.96 15.48 -28.73
N THR A 1054 38.87 15.08 -29.39
CA THR A 1054 38.97 14.35 -30.66
C THR A 1054 39.26 15.25 -31.87
N THR A 1055 39.12 16.58 -31.76
CA THR A 1055 39.40 17.51 -32.89
C THR A 1055 40.87 17.87 -33.05
N GLU A 1056 41.76 17.41 -32.15
CA GLU A 1056 43.21 17.40 -32.37
C GLU A 1056 43.60 16.61 -33.65
N THR A 1057 42.73 15.72 -34.14
CA THR A 1057 42.88 15.06 -35.45
C THR A 1057 42.92 16.02 -36.64
N TYR A 1058 42.48 17.27 -36.47
CA TYR A 1058 42.57 18.37 -37.43
C TYR A 1058 43.65 19.41 -37.05
N HIS A 1059 44.60 19.05 -36.19
CA HIS A 1059 45.70 19.88 -35.68
C HIS A 1059 45.30 21.07 -34.77
N GLN A 1060 44.04 21.15 -34.35
CA GLN A 1060 43.55 22.18 -33.43
C GLN A 1060 43.97 21.92 -31.98
N PRO A 1061 44.30 22.95 -31.19
CA PRO A 1061 44.78 22.80 -29.82
C PRO A 1061 43.65 22.45 -28.82
N THR A 1062 44.02 21.77 -27.73
CA THR A 1062 43.13 21.55 -26.58
C THR A 1062 43.01 22.79 -25.71
N VAL A 1063 44.10 23.54 -25.51
CA VAL A 1063 44.07 24.89 -24.92
C VAL A 1063 44.97 25.82 -25.73
N TRP A 1064 44.59 27.07 -25.98
CA TRP A 1064 45.48 28.09 -26.54
C TRP A 1064 45.39 29.43 -25.80
N GLU A 1065 46.50 30.16 -25.81
CA GLU A 1065 46.62 31.51 -25.25
C GLU A 1065 46.57 32.55 -26.38
N ASP A 1066 45.61 33.48 -26.32
CA ASP A 1066 45.51 34.59 -27.28
C ASP A 1066 45.92 35.95 -26.67
N GLU A 1067 46.69 36.71 -27.44
CA GLU A 1067 47.32 38.03 -27.22
C GLU A 1067 47.92 38.40 -25.83
N ILE A 1068 47.90 37.55 -24.79
CA ILE A 1068 48.02 38.02 -23.38
C ILE A 1068 48.96 37.26 -22.43
N THR A 1069 49.44 37.99 -21.43
CA THR A 1069 50.38 37.59 -20.34
C THR A 1069 49.75 36.71 -19.24
N GLY A 1070 48.96 35.70 -19.62
CA GLY A 1070 48.35 34.75 -18.68
C GLY A 1070 49.35 33.78 -18.02
N THR A 1071 48.85 32.91 -17.14
CA THR A 1071 49.59 31.69 -16.74
C THR A 1071 48.66 30.49 -16.64
N ILE A 1072 48.98 29.44 -17.39
CA ILE A 1072 48.34 28.13 -17.30
C ILE A 1072 49.16 27.22 -16.37
N GLN A 1073 48.51 26.56 -15.40
CA GLN A 1073 49.15 25.60 -14.48
C GLN A 1073 48.79 24.16 -14.86
N THR A 1074 49.76 23.36 -15.33
CA THR A 1074 49.51 22.08 -16.01
C THR A 1074 49.84 20.81 -15.21
N GLY A 1075 50.33 20.92 -13.98
CA GLY A 1075 50.67 19.76 -13.13
C GLY A 1075 51.76 18.82 -13.70
N GLU A 1076 51.83 17.58 -13.18
CA GLU A 1076 52.71 16.53 -13.72
C GLU A 1076 52.13 15.87 -14.99
N THR A 1077 52.06 16.67 -16.07
CA THR A 1077 51.99 16.26 -17.49
C THR A 1077 50.79 15.44 -17.97
N GLN A 1078 49.68 16.11 -18.29
CA GLN A 1078 48.73 15.65 -19.33
C GLN A 1078 48.80 16.43 -20.65
N LEU A 1079 49.19 17.71 -20.63
CA LEU A 1079 49.36 18.54 -21.83
C LEU A 1079 50.83 18.84 -22.13
N PHE A 1080 51.20 18.93 -23.41
CA PHE A 1080 52.47 19.49 -23.87
C PHE A 1080 52.22 20.77 -24.68
N SER A 1081 53.13 21.74 -24.62
CA SER A 1081 52.98 23.02 -25.34
C SER A 1081 53.91 23.19 -26.53
N THR A 1082 53.48 24.02 -27.47
CA THR A 1082 54.23 24.51 -28.63
C THR A 1082 53.83 25.96 -28.91
N THR A 1083 54.62 26.70 -29.69
CA THR A 1083 54.30 28.08 -30.08
C THR A 1083 54.01 28.13 -31.57
N LYS A 1084 52.82 28.63 -31.94
CA LYS A 1084 52.39 28.84 -33.33
C LYS A 1084 51.97 30.30 -33.47
N GLU A 1085 52.46 31.01 -34.49
CA GLU A 1085 52.03 32.39 -34.83
C GLU A 1085 52.00 33.40 -33.66
N ALA A 1086 52.95 33.24 -32.72
CA ALA A 1086 53.09 34.00 -31.46
C ALA A 1086 52.09 33.66 -30.32
N GLN A 1087 51.16 32.74 -30.54
CA GLN A 1087 50.30 32.13 -29.51
C GLN A 1087 50.95 30.85 -28.94
N VAL A 1088 50.63 30.51 -27.69
CA VAL A 1088 51.04 29.24 -27.06
C VAL A 1088 49.88 28.25 -27.15
N HIS A 1089 50.13 27.10 -27.73
CA HIS A 1089 49.15 26.03 -27.94
C HIS A 1089 49.52 24.82 -27.08
N TYR A 1090 48.53 24.21 -26.44
CA TYR A 1090 48.65 23.02 -25.60
C TYR A 1090 47.84 21.87 -26.18
N TYR A 1091 48.46 20.70 -26.25
CA TYR A 1091 47.93 19.48 -26.86
C TYR A 1091 48.03 18.30 -25.90
N ILE A 1092 47.14 17.31 -26.02
CA ILE A 1092 47.13 16.13 -25.16
C ILE A 1092 48.37 15.27 -25.41
N ASN A 1093 49.04 14.87 -24.34
CA ASN A 1093 50.20 13.99 -24.42
C ASN A 1093 49.75 12.60 -24.92
N SER A 1094 50.37 12.11 -26.00
CA SER A 1094 49.87 11.01 -26.85
C SER A 1094 49.86 9.61 -26.20
N SER A 1095 49.98 9.52 -24.88
CA SER A 1095 49.90 8.29 -24.08
C SER A 1095 48.47 7.81 -23.83
N ASN A 1096 47.45 8.67 -24.03
CA ASN A 1096 46.03 8.36 -23.80
C ASN A 1096 45.15 8.44 -25.07
N THR A 1097 45.72 8.54 -26.27
CA THR A 1097 44.93 8.54 -27.52
C THR A 1097 44.52 7.11 -27.88
N ILE A 1098 43.21 6.86 -27.94
CA ILE A 1098 42.65 5.63 -28.56
C ILE A 1098 43.02 5.66 -30.05
N ALA A 1099 43.94 4.79 -30.46
CA ALA A 1099 44.26 4.61 -31.87
C ALA A 1099 43.11 3.87 -32.58
N PRO A 1100 42.73 4.26 -33.82
CA PRO A 1100 41.68 3.57 -34.55
C PRO A 1100 42.15 2.20 -35.04
N GLU A 1101 41.34 1.16 -34.85
CA GLU A 1101 41.53 -0.11 -35.56
C GLU A 1101 41.23 0.05 -37.06
N SER A 1102 41.94 -0.74 -37.85
CA SER A 1102 42.09 -0.56 -39.30
C SER A 1102 41.10 -1.37 -40.14
N ASP A 1103 40.17 -0.70 -40.81
CA ASP A 1103 39.74 -0.89 -42.21
C ASP A 1103 38.69 0.22 -42.52
N VAL A 1104 38.56 0.80 -43.70
CA VAL A 1104 38.49 0.16 -45.03
C VAL A 1104 39.24 0.99 -46.07
N SER A 1105 40.04 0.31 -46.91
CA SER A 1105 40.52 0.88 -48.17
C SER A 1105 39.41 0.93 -49.25
N ASN A 1106 39.35 2.06 -49.98
CA ASN A 1106 38.44 2.47 -51.08
C ASN A 1106 37.35 3.46 -50.62
N ASN A 1107 37.35 4.73 -51.06
CA ASN A 1107 37.37 5.16 -52.46
C ASN A 1107 37.96 6.59 -52.64
N GLU A 1108 38.38 6.94 -53.86
CA GLU A 1108 39.06 8.21 -54.20
C GLU A 1108 38.07 9.39 -54.47
N ASN A 1109 38.62 10.62 -54.49
CA ASN A 1109 38.01 11.90 -54.96
C ASN A 1109 36.93 12.53 -54.04
N ILE A 1110 36.78 13.86 -53.86
CA ILE A 1110 37.37 15.09 -54.44
C ILE A 1110 37.06 16.23 -53.43
N GLU A 1111 37.83 17.31 -53.18
CA GLU A 1111 39.21 17.74 -53.51
C GLU A 1111 39.68 18.73 -52.38
N ALA A 1112 40.88 19.35 -52.46
CA ALA A 1112 41.40 20.27 -51.43
C ALA A 1112 41.02 21.75 -51.65
N ILE A 1113 40.93 22.54 -50.56
CA ILE A 1113 41.01 24.01 -50.61
C ILE A 1113 42.22 24.45 -49.78
N THR A 1114 43.20 25.04 -50.47
CA THR A 1114 44.47 25.54 -49.93
C THR A 1114 44.35 26.99 -49.46
N GLU A 1115 45.15 27.36 -48.46
CA GLU A 1115 45.44 28.77 -48.12
C GLU A 1115 45.95 29.56 -49.34
N PRO A 1116 45.59 30.85 -49.49
CA PRO A 1116 46.18 31.73 -50.49
C PRO A 1116 47.16 32.75 -49.88
N GLU A 1117 48.46 32.61 -50.17
CA GLU A 1117 49.42 33.72 -50.02
C GLU A 1117 49.24 34.77 -51.13
N THR A 1118 49.04 36.03 -50.71
CA THR A 1118 49.42 37.28 -51.40
C THR A 1118 48.75 37.69 -52.73
N ALA A 1119 48.37 38.97 -52.80
CA ALA A 1119 47.82 39.65 -53.98
C ALA A 1119 48.88 39.97 -55.06
N PRO A 1120 48.47 40.32 -56.29
CA PRO A 1120 48.34 41.76 -56.58
C PRO A 1120 47.18 42.19 -57.50
N GLU A 1121 47.04 43.52 -57.60
CA GLU A 1121 46.01 44.34 -58.27
C GLU A 1121 45.68 44.00 -59.75
N SER A 1122 44.41 44.19 -60.16
CA SER A 1122 44.02 45.07 -61.30
C SER A 1122 42.49 45.19 -61.50
N GLU A 1123 42.08 46.14 -62.34
CA GLU A 1123 40.76 46.82 -62.37
C GLU A 1123 39.59 46.08 -63.08
N ILE A 1124 38.38 46.22 -62.50
CA ILE A 1124 37.08 46.71 -63.06
C ILE A 1124 36.60 46.23 -64.47
N VAL A 1125 35.29 45.87 -64.56
CA VAL A 1125 34.26 46.18 -65.61
C VAL A 1125 33.20 45.03 -65.61
N ILE A 1126 32.05 45.14 -64.91
CA ILE A 1126 30.74 45.73 -65.31
C ILE A 1126 29.78 44.75 -66.06
N ASP A 1127 28.72 44.32 -65.34
CA ASP A 1127 27.28 44.26 -65.77
C ASP A 1127 26.79 43.09 -66.72
N PRO A 1128 25.48 42.86 -66.92
CA PRO A 1128 24.54 42.19 -65.97
C PRO A 1128 23.54 41.17 -66.64
N GLU A 1129 22.39 40.93 -65.97
CA GLU A 1129 21.11 40.31 -66.45
C GLU A 1129 21.12 38.77 -66.67
N SER A 1130 20.13 37.97 -66.24
CA SER A 1130 18.68 38.20 -66.18
C SER A 1130 17.87 37.19 -65.32
N ASP A 1131 16.81 37.73 -64.70
CA ASP A 1131 15.58 37.19 -64.05
C ASP A 1131 14.76 36.17 -64.92
N PRO A 1132 13.56 35.60 -64.54
CA PRO A 1132 12.83 35.48 -63.25
C PRO A 1132 12.16 34.09 -62.95
N GLN A 1133 11.32 34.07 -61.89
CA GLN A 1133 10.09 33.24 -61.66
C GLN A 1133 10.25 31.91 -60.90
N THR A 1134 9.44 31.54 -59.89
CA THR A 1134 8.27 32.12 -59.15
C THR A 1134 8.20 31.38 -57.79
N GLY A 1135 7.68 31.87 -56.67
CA GLY A 1135 6.98 33.12 -56.33
C GLY A 1135 6.21 32.96 -55.00
N ALA A 1136 6.09 34.08 -54.26
CA ALA A 1136 5.09 34.45 -53.25
C ALA A 1136 4.95 33.56 -51.98
N GLU A 1137 5.40 34.01 -50.80
CA GLU A 1137 4.79 35.05 -49.90
C GLU A 1137 3.58 34.48 -49.11
N SER A 1138 3.35 34.79 -47.84
CA SER A 1138 3.57 36.07 -47.12
C SER A 1138 3.77 35.85 -45.60
N ASP A 1139 4.74 36.53 -44.96
CA ASP A 1139 4.54 37.65 -44.00
C ASP A 1139 4.28 37.23 -42.53
N VAL A 1140 4.72 37.93 -41.46
CA VAL A 1140 5.45 39.21 -41.26
C VAL A 1140 6.05 39.15 -39.81
N GLN A 1141 7.32 39.55 -39.57
CA GLN A 1141 7.77 40.81 -38.89
C GLN A 1141 7.23 41.01 -37.44
N SER A 1142 7.91 41.64 -36.47
CA SER A 1142 9.06 42.58 -36.45
C SER A 1142 9.60 42.70 -34.99
N ASP A 1143 10.91 42.72 -34.75
CA ASP A 1143 11.76 43.89 -34.38
C ASP A 1143 11.61 44.54 -32.98
N VAL A 1144 12.79 44.87 -32.39
CA VAL A 1144 13.12 46.06 -31.56
C VAL A 1144 12.50 46.13 -30.14
N ASP A 1145 13.24 45.95 -29.05
CA ASP A 1145 14.35 46.77 -28.45
C ASP A 1145 13.84 47.92 -27.54
N THR A 1146 14.69 48.35 -26.59
CA THR A 1146 14.53 49.41 -25.57
C THR A 1146 13.64 49.09 -24.35
N SER A 1147 13.93 49.53 -23.11
CA SER A 1147 15.18 50.06 -22.51
C SER A 1147 15.02 50.27 -20.98
N SER A 1148 16.11 50.05 -20.23
CA SER A 1148 16.63 50.85 -19.08
C SER A 1148 15.70 51.48 -18.02
N GLU A 1149 16.05 51.29 -16.74
CA GLU A 1149 16.46 52.30 -15.73
C GLU A 1149 16.72 51.53 -14.40
N GLU A 1150 17.89 51.65 -13.76
CA GLU A 1150 18.21 52.61 -12.68
C GLU A 1150 17.25 52.50 -11.45
N ALA A 1151 17.66 52.50 -10.18
CA ALA A 1151 18.95 52.69 -9.47
C ALA A 1151 18.75 52.12 -8.02
N SER A 1152 19.62 52.16 -7.01
CA SER A 1152 20.94 52.74 -6.72
C SER A 1152 21.35 52.34 -5.28
N GLU A 1153 22.65 52.24 -4.98
CA GLU A 1153 23.28 52.65 -3.68
C GLU A 1153 22.82 51.94 -2.38
N THR A 1154 23.55 51.79 -1.27
CA THR A 1154 24.90 52.12 -0.70
C THR A 1154 24.99 51.35 0.65
N ASP A 1155 26.08 51.25 1.43
CA ASP A 1155 27.49 51.63 1.32
C ASP A 1155 28.34 50.64 2.15
N SER A 1156 29.64 50.72 1.91
CA SER A 1156 30.80 50.37 2.75
C SER A 1156 30.63 50.50 4.29
N ALA A 1157 31.46 49.86 5.13
CA ALA A 1157 32.86 50.23 5.43
C ALA A 1157 33.29 49.46 6.72
N SER A 1158 34.55 49.23 7.12
CA SER A 1158 35.88 49.41 6.51
C SER A 1158 36.98 48.92 7.49
N THR A 1159 38.23 48.73 7.02
CA THR A 1159 39.51 48.95 7.76
C THR A 1159 39.82 48.04 9.00
N GLU A 1160 41.07 47.75 9.41
CA GLU A 1160 42.40 48.28 9.07
C GLU A 1160 43.54 47.36 9.56
N ASN A 1161 44.75 47.47 8.96
CA ASN A 1161 46.09 47.38 9.60
C ASN A 1161 46.59 46.06 10.28
N ASN A 1162 47.91 45.78 10.39
CA ASN A 1162 49.13 46.14 9.64
C ASN A 1162 50.35 45.33 10.20
N ALA A 1163 51.45 45.26 9.46
CA ALA A 1163 52.85 44.95 9.85
C ALA A 1163 53.14 43.58 10.52
N GLU A 1164 53.95 42.67 9.96
CA GLU A 1164 55.37 42.77 9.54
C GLU A 1164 56.38 42.68 10.72
N LEU A 1165 57.06 41.52 10.87
CA LEU A 1165 58.53 41.41 10.83
C LEU A 1165 59.04 39.95 11.05
N LYS A 1166 60.18 39.65 10.41
CA LYS A 1166 60.87 38.34 10.34
C LYS A 1166 61.81 38.07 11.54
N PRO A 1167 62.48 36.90 11.63
CA PRO A 1167 63.70 36.62 10.83
C PRO A 1167 63.56 35.37 9.94
N GLU A 1168 64.27 35.21 8.82
CA GLU A 1168 65.38 35.99 8.23
C GLU A 1168 64.97 36.73 6.95
#